data_AF-A0A0A7FWR6-F1
#
_entry.id   AF-A0A0A7FWR6-F1
#
_cell.length_a   1.000
_cell.length_b   1.000
_cell.length_c   1.000
_cell.angle_alpha   90.00
_cell.angle_beta   90.00
_cell.angle_gamma   90.00
#
_symmetry.space_group_name_H-M   'P 1'
#
loop_
_entity.id
_entity.type
_entity.pdbx_description
1 polymer ?
#
loop_
_entity_poly.entity_id
_entity_poly.type
_entity_poly.pdbx_seq_one_letter_code
_entity_poly.pdbx_strand_id
1 'polypeptide(L)'
;MNKLEPFVYYDWKKTILKNKKENYSINEIVPKTFYKELNGGKVFKSKLNGTWKSWHLTDEAEGPHPILKCTIDDGYLEISTKDSYEKHSLKDVEIKICMTIRPNSDGTYSLYKDSFYIKNNSLNVSESDLIISHHLDKLILTYFKDNLKPIELFINNSRIQTKTEENLSLLGWDIESAISYTNMNEIIKKDNLYEKKFHQYIKVRRNEFTIDGTFGPWQMTTGADGQNIRFKCPIESATYTINEDKYIAKPDNFIIIQVDLKYFDSKTTITDPTGLNNGQQFNLKVKTDNTENLNNVIISGSNITDVNDEFYPEDSSSLELVFRKWFNENIAKFEQIFSYILLNETAKDPNYQWLKPTQISYGSASKTKITDENTEIPDLDKSVFAAMAMVENHENNSPDHAVDGRLLKNSNSQCAFAISMPEFLEHFLLTGLQATQINPLNTFEVYKENLMITNKEKMNFGKIEANNTQVDTIIEKNNFQLSIQNNKIIIEIIDATWQQVKGVTGHFNYRQAYNLTLKKVNNEYKPIIVEDGEPILSYMVTEEAWKLKQDAIISGVTSIFTSVLLGAATQYGANKFSKFLQSKVKKSNNKVSIKLNSSESKYLWDNMDVDPTYLKNVKIKNSKEAWTELDNMSLNGSTSSQNILLMKNTAKPFGQRIKVLGIKLLAGVIASFGYSLGAALPSVLKDIINANINNDFNVLPGVQAFAQECLGAVQWPDNSELKVDFAALQGVYLLRGNLVKNNTLDKK
;
A
#
# COMPACT_ATOMS: atom_id res chain seq x y z
N MET A 1 17.70 3.11 6.85
CA MET A 1 16.28 3.18 6.48
C MET A 1 15.64 4.24 7.36
N ASN A 2 15.04 5.28 6.78
CA ASN A 2 14.27 6.25 7.56
C ASN A 2 13.09 5.50 8.18
N LYS A 3 12.90 5.64 9.49
CA LYS A 3 11.77 5.03 10.21
C LYS A 3 10.49 5.61 9.61
N LEU A 4 9.67 4.77 8.96
CA LEU A 4 8.34 5.19 8.53
C LEU A 4 7.53 5.54 9.78
N GLU A 5 6.79 6.64 9.74
CA GLU A 5 5.74 6.84 10.73
C GLU A 5 4.69 5.73 10.57
N PRO A 6 4.18 5.16 11.67
CA PRO A 6 3.17 4.11 11.58
C PRO A 6 1.88 4.61 10.91
N PHE A 7 1.23 3.75 10.13
CA PHE A 7 -0.11 3.98 9.62
C PHE A 7 -1.12 3.41 10.59
N VAL A 8 -2.21 4.13 10.82
CA VAL A 8 -3.32 3.68 11.66
C VAL A 8 -4.48 3.34 10.76
N TYR A 9 -4.76 2.05 10.63
CA TYR A 9 -5.95 1.53 10.00
C TYR A 9 -7.13 1.57 10.99
N TYR A 10 -8.28 2.09 10.55
CA TYR A 10 -9.49 2.19 11.35
C TYR A 10 -10.50 1.13 10.89
N ASP A 11 -10.75 0.12 11.73
CA ASP A 11 -11.68 -0.96 11.42
C ASP A 11 -13.07 -0.63 11.95
N TRP A 12 -13.83 0.14 11.17
CA TRP A 12 -15.17 0.59 11.56
C TRP A 12 -16.15 -0.57 11.68
N LYS A 13 -16.10 -1.57 10.79
CA LYS A 13 -16.95 -2.78 10.87
C LYS A 13 -16.77 -3.51 12.19
N LYS A 14 -15.52 -3.75 12.60
CA LYS A 14 -15.21 -4.39 13.90
C LYS A 14 -15.57 -3.52 15.08
N THR A 15 -15.40 -2.20 14.97
CA THR A 15 -15.86 -1.22 15.98
C THR A 15 -17.36 -1.34 16.23
N ILE A 16 -18.16 -1.36 15.16
CA ILE A 16 -19.62 -1.50 15.27
C ILE A 16 -20.02 -2.84 15.90
N LEU A 17 -19.41 -3.94 15.46
CA LEU A 17 -19.70 -5.27 15.99
C LEU A 17 -19.40 -5.36 17.49
N LYS A 18 -18.29 -4.76 17.96
CA LYS A 18 -17.91 -4.76 19.36
C LYS A 18 -18.87 -3.94 20.22
N ASN A 19 -19.20 -2.72 19.79
CA ASN A 19 -20.11 -1.85 20.54
C ASN A 19 -21.53 -2.45 20.65
N LYS A 20 -22.00 -3.17 19.62
CA LYS A 20 -23.27 -3.90 19.65
C LYS A 20 -23.25 -5.10 20.61
N LYS A 21 -22.23 -5.97 20.54
CA LYS A 21 -22.17 -7.21 21.35
C LYS A 21 -22.09 -6.95 22.85
N GLU A 22 -21.47 -5.86 23.25
CA GLU A 22 -21.22 -5.54 24.66
C GLU A 22 -22.36 -4.71 25.30
N ASN A 23 -23.49 -4.48 24.60
CA ASN A 23 -24.62 -3.64 25.05
C ASN A 23 -24.17 -2.27 25.60
N TYR A 24 -23.13 -1.71 24.99
CA TYR A 24 -22.48 -0.51 25.51
C TYR A 24 -23.28 0.74 25.13
N SER A 25 -24.03 1.30 26.09
CA SER A 25 -24.85 2.50 25.88
C SER A 25 -24.05 3.78 26.16
N ILE A 26 -23.54 4.40 25.10
CA ILE A 26 -22.84 5.71 25.16
C ILE A 26 -23.83 6.88 25.23
N ASN A 27 -25.12 6.62 25.00
CA ASN A 27 -26.14 7.65 24.88
C ASN A 27 -26.41 8.44 26.17
N GLU A 28 -25.93 7.97 27.33
CA GLU A 28 -25.97 8.76 28.57
C GLU A 28 -25.08 10.01 28.53
N ILE A 29 -24.04 10.01 27.70
CA ILE A 29 -23.10 11.13 27.50
C ILE A 29 -23.69 12.18 26.54
N VAL A 30 -24.64 11.77 25.70
CA VAL A 30 -25.24 12.64 24.68
C VAL A 30 -26.17 13.65 25.35
N PRO A 31 -26.02 14.96 25.07
CA PRO A 31 -26.97 15.97 25.55
C PRO A 31 -28.38 15.56 25.13
N LYS A 32 -29.34 15.49 26.07
CA LYS A 32 -30.69 14.99 25.75
C LYS A 32 -31.49 15.92 24.85
N THR A 33 -31.18 17.21 24.87
CA THR A 33 -31.88 18.27 24.16
C THR A 33 -30.90 19.06 23.30
N PHE A 34 -31.37 19.54 22.15
CA PHE A 34 -30.62 20.44 21.29
C PHE A 34 -31.47 21.65 20.92
N TYR A 35 -30.81 22.80 20.80
CA TYR A 35 -31.42 24.04 20.35
C TYR A 35 -30.42 24.79 19.49
N LYS A 36 -30.88 25.31 18.36
CA LYS A 36 -30.10 26.24 17.55
C LYS A 36 -31.01 27.21 16.82
N GLU A 37 -30.60 28.46 16.73
CA GLU A 37 -31.29 29.48 15.95
C GLU A 37 -30.28 30.11 14.99
N LEU A 38 -30.74 30.33 13.77
CA LEU A 38 -30.05 31.10 12.74
C LEU A 38 -30.99 32.24 12.37
N ASN A 39 -30.68 33.41 12.91
CA ASN A 39 -31.32 34.66 12.53
C ASN A 39 -30.68 35.08 11.21
N GLY A 40 -31.22 34.62 10.07
CA GLY A 40 -30.68 35.03 8.79
C GLY A 40 -30.85 36.53 8.54
N GLY A 41 -30.24 37.00 7.46
CA GLY A 41 -30.34 38.39 6.99
C GLY A 41 -31.78 38.77 6.57
N LYS A 42 -31.98 39.24 5.33
CA LYS A 42 -33.29 39.76 4.90
C LYS A 42 -34.34 38.68 4.59
N VAL A 43 -33.97 37.39 4.54
CA VAL A 43 -34.72 36.35 3.81
C VAL A 43 -35.35 35.28 4.70
N PHE A 44 -34.55 34.50 5.44
CA PHE A 44 -35.03 33.40 6.28
C PHE A 44 -34.52 33.51 7.72
N LYS A 45 -35.36 33.18 8.69
CA LYS A 45 -34.98 32.91 10.08
C LYS A 45 -35.42 31.51 10.44
N SER A 46 -34.48 30.71 10.94
CA SER A 46 -34.69 29.28 11.17
C SER A 46 -34.32 28.90 12.60
N LYS A 47 -35.13 28.06 13.22
CA LYS A 47 -34.97 27.62 14.61
C LYS A 47 -35.18 26.11 14.71
N LEU A 48 -34.21 25.44 15.31
CA LEU A 48 -34.16 24.01 15.53
C LEU A 48 -34.29 23.75 17.03
N ASN A 49 -35.17 22.86 17.42
CA ASN A 49 -35.35 22.45 18.81
C ASN A 49 -35.83 21.00 18.89
N GLY A 50 -35.26 20.20 19.79
CA GLY A 50 -35.71 18.83 19.98
C GLY A 50 -34.91 18.06 21.02
N THR A 51 -35.17 16.76 21.05
CA THR A 51 -34.49 15.77 21.89
C THR A 51 -33.84 14.69 21.05
N TRP A 52 -32.66 14.22 21.47
CA TRP A 52 -31.99 13.10 20.82
C TRP A 52 -32.53 11.78 21.36
N LYS A 53 -32.82 10.84 20.45
CA LYS A 53 -33.16 9.46 20.77
C LYS A 53 -31.89 8.65 21.03
N SER A 54 -30.95 8.72 20.09
CA SER A 54 -29.72 7.94 20.13
C SER A 54 -28.71 8.40 19.09
N TRP A 55 -27.43 8.21 19.41
CA TRP A 55 -26.28 8.35 18.53
C TRP A 55 -25.57 7.01 18.37
N HIS A 56 -25.12 6.70 17.16
CA HIS A 56 -24.39 5.48 16.84
C HIS A 56 -23.36 5.73 15.74
N LEU A 57 -22.16 5.15 15.85
CA LEU A 57 -21.25 5.07 14.72
C LEU A 57 -21.80 4.12 13.66
N THR A 58 -21.44 4.36 12.40
CA THR A 58 -21.74 3.46 11.28
C THR A 58 -20.46 2.86 10.69
N ASP A 59 -20.62 1.84 9.85
CA ASP A 59 -19.55 1.19 9.09
C ASP A 59 -19.35 1.79 7.69
N GLU A 60 -20.05 2.89 7.38
CA GLU A 60 -19.87 3.65 6.14
C GLU A 60 -18.63 4.56 6.17
N ALA A 61 -17.95 4.61 7.31
CA ALA A 61 -16.81 5.46 7.58
C ALA A 61 -15.53 4.91 6.94
N GLU A 62 -14.62 5.81 6.59
CA GLU A 62 -13.34 5.48 5.98
C GLU A 62 -12.21 6.24 6.67
N GLY A 63 -11.09 5.55 6.91
CA GLY A 63 -9.94 6.14 7.58
C GLY A 63 -10.30 6.82 8.91
N PRO A 64 -9.72 7.99 9.23
CA PRO A 64 -10.00 8.76 10.43
C PRO A 64 -11.30 9.59 10.32
N HIS A 65 -12.24 9.22 9.46
CA HIS A 65 -13.47 9.96 9.20
C HIS A 65 -14.73 9.18 9.63
N PRO A 66 -15.00 9.05 10.95
CA PRO A 66 -16.20 8.37 11.43
C PRO A 66 -17.47 9.06 10.95
N ILE A 67 -18.50 8.24 10.69
CA ILE A 67 -19.86 8.68 10.45
C ILE A 67 -20.70 8.37 11.67
N LEU A 68 -21.25 9.42 12.27
CA LEU A 68 -22.15 9.37 13.40
C LEU A 68 -23.59 9.54 12.90
N LYS A 69 -24.40 8.51 13.09
CA LYS A 69 -25.84 8.53 12.86
C LYS A 69 -26.56 8.97 14.14
N CYS A 70 -27.27 10.09 14.05
CA CYS A 70 -28.01 10.70 15.15
C CYS A 70 -29.51 10.65 14.85
N THR A 71 -30.31 10.02 15.72
CA THR A 71 -31.76 9.93 15.57
C THR A 71 -32.45 10.90 16.54
N ILE A 72 -33.34 11.73 16.02
CA ILE A 72 -34.15 12.66 16.81
C ILE A 72 -35.35 11.90 17.40
N ASP A 73 -35.61 12.07 18.68
CA ASP A 73 -36.76 11.44 19.37
C ASP A 73 -38.04 12.24 19.09
N ASP A 74 -38.00 13.52 19.42
CA ASP A 74 -39.05 14.49 19.09
C ASP A 74 -38.44 15.87 18.90
N GLY A 75 -39.14 16.76 18.19
CA GLY A 75 -38.64 18.11 17.92
C GLY A 75 -39.22 18.72 16.67
N TYR A 76 -38.72 19.90 16.35
CA TYR A 76 -39.17 20.66 15.20
C TYR A 76 -38.06 21.51 14.57
N LEU A 77 -38.25 21.77 13.28
CA LEU A 77 -37.60 22.84 12.54
C LEU A 77 -38.63 23.90 12.21
N GLU A 78 -38.44 25.09 12.76
CA GLU A 78 -39.19 26.30 12.44
C GLU A 78 -38.43 27.08 11.36
N ILE A 79 -39.11 27.44 10.27
CA ILE A 79 -38.59 28.32 9.23
C ILE A 79 -39.58 29.46 9.05
N SER A 80 -39.08 30.68 9.13
CA SER A 80 -39.86 31.91 8.99
C SER A 80 -39.23 32.83 7.95
N THR A 81 -40.09 33.48 7.18
CA THR A 81 -39.75 34.64 6.35
C THR A 81 -40.46 35.87 6.91
N LYS A 82 -40.35 37.03 6.26
CA LYS A 82 -41.16 38.21 6.63
C LYS A 82 -42.67 37.95 6.56
N ASP A 83 -43.12 37.09 5.64
CA ASP A 83 -44.53 36.92 5.28
C ASP A 83 -45.09 35.53 5.63
N SER A 84 -44.25 34.59 6.03
CA SER A 84 -44.65 33.19 6.24
C SER A 84 -43.94 32.54 7.41
N TYR A 85 -44.61 31.59 8.05
CA TYR A 85 -44.09 30.80 9.15
C TYR A 85 -44.50 29.36 8.95
N GLU A 86 -43.54 28.45 9.10
CA GLU A 86 -43.80 27.02 9.06
C GLU A 86 -43.00 26.27 10.11
N LYS A 87 -43.58 25.16 10.54
CA LYS A 87 -43.02 24.29 11.57
C LYS A 87 -43.12 22.84 11.12
N HIS A 88 -41.97 22.20 11.00
CA HIS A 88 -41.81 20.84 10.50
C HIS A 88 -41.44 19.92 11.64
N SER A 89 -42.18 18.81 11.81
CA SER A 89 -41.84 17.80 12.81
C SER A 89 -40.55 17.07 12.44
N LEU A 90 -39.70 16.82 13.42
CA LEU A 90 -38.44 16.08 13.26
C LEU A 90 -38.46 14.71 13.95
N LYS A 91 -39.64 14.23 14.36
CA LYS A 91 -39.79 12.94 15.02
C LYS A 91 -39.21 11.81 14.16
N ASP A 92 -38.33 11.01 14.77
CA ASP A 92 -37.62 9.88 14.17
C ASP A 92 -36.75 10.25 12.94
N VAL A 93 -36.45 11.53 12.71
CA VAL A 93 -35.52 11.96 11.66
C VAL A 93 -34.11 11.55 12.03
N GLU A 94 -33.42 10.91 11.10
CA GLU A 94 -32.05 10.46 11.22
C GLU A 94 -31.12 11.39 10.44
N ILE A 95 -29.99 11.75 11.04
CA ILE A 95 -28.98 12.61 10.43
C ILE A 95 -27.63 11.91 10.54
N LYS A 96 -26.91 11.78 9.43
CA LYS A 96 -25.55 11.24 9.40
C LYS A 96 -24.56 12.38 9.25
N ILE A 97 -23.66 12.46 10.22
CA ILE A 97 -22.65 13.51 10.31
C ILE A 97 -21.29 12.84 10.21
N CYS A 98 -20.44 13.33 9.33
CA CYS A 98 -19.07 12.91 9.24
C CYS A 98 -18.17 13.97 9.90
N MET A 99 -17.08 13.51 10.51
CA MET A 99 -16.09 14.34 11.19
C MET A 99 -14.71 13.73 11.04
N THR A 100 -13.65 14.51 11.28
CA THR A 100 -12.28 13.96 11.32
C THR A 100 -11.81 13.82 12.76
N ILE A 101 -11.32 12.64 13.14
CA ILE A 101 -10.73 12.38 14.46
C ILE A 101 -9.21 12.39 14.37
N ARG A 102 -8.55 12.96 15.38
CA ARG A 102 -7.08 12.90 15.51
C ARG A 102 -6.68 12.18 16.79
N PRO A 103 -5.88 11.11 16.70
CA PRO A 103 -5.42 10.41 17.89
C PRO A 103 -4.42 11.28 18.67
N ASN A 104 -4.60 11.31 19.98
CA ASN A 104 -3.68 11.88 20.96
C ASN A 104 -2.76 10.79 21.51
N SER A 105 -1.65 11.19 22.13
CA SER A 105 -0.67 10.26 22.70
C SER A 105 -1.23 9.38 23.84
N ASP A 106 -2.31 9.80 24.48
CA ASP A 106 -2.99 9.08 25.56
C ASP A 106 -4.08 8.10 25.05
N GLY A 107 -4.23 7.98 23.73
CA GLY A 107 -5.23 7.11 23.09
C GLY A 107 -6.63 7.74 22.97
N THR A 108 -6.81 9.00 23.41
CA THR A 108 -8.01 9.77 23.11
C THR A 108 -7.96 10.37 21.70
N TYR A 109 -9.05 10.99 21.27
CA TYR A 109 -9.21 11.66 20.00
C TYR A 109 -9.67 13.10 20.22
N SER A 110 -9.13 13.99 19.40
CA SER A 110 -9.55 15.39 19.30
C SER A 110 -10.31 15.65 18.00
N LEU A 111 -11.24 16.61 18.06
CA LEU A 111 -12.05 17.06 16.93
C LEU A 111 -11.76 18.53 16.59
N TYR A 112 -11.96 18.90 15.33
CA TYR A 112 -11.77 20.29 14.86
C TYR A 112 -13.06 20.78 14.20
N LYS A 113 -13.42 22.05 14.45
CA LYS A 113 -14.70 22.63 13.99
C LYS A 113 -14.90 22.51 12.48
N ASP A 114 -13.84 22.65 11.69
CA ASP A 114 -13.95 22.68 10.24
C ASP A 114 -13.92 21.29 9.58
N SER A 115 -13.84 20.23 10.40
CA SER A 115 -13.83 18.85 9.91
C SER A 115 -15.21 18.23 9.71
N PHE A 116 -16.27 18.92 10.13
CA PHE A 116 -17.63 18.40 10.14
C PHE A 116 -18.39 18.72 8.85
N TYR A 117 -19.14 17.73 8.35
CA TYR A 117 -20.14 17.93 7.30
C TYR A 117 -21.28 16.93 7.46
N ILE A 118 -22.44 17.27 6.91
CA ILE A 118 -23.60 16.37 6.88
C ILE A 118 -23.48 15.46 5.66
N LYS A 119 -23.51 14.15 5.88
CA LYS A 119 -23.50 13.15 4.80
C LYS A 119 -24.90 13.02 4.18
N ASN A 120 -25.91 12.86 5.03
CA ASN A 120 -27.32 12.90 4.63
C ASN A 120 -28.25 13.05 5.85
N ASN A 121 -29.53 13.27 5.58
CA ASN A 121 -30.60 13.20 6.56
C ASN A 121 -31.81 12.44 5.96
N SER A 122 -32.69 11.93 6.82
CA SER A 122 -33.91 11.20 6.42
C SER A 122 -35.16 12.07 6.37
N LEU A 123 -35.03 13.41 6.42
CA LEU A 123 -36.17 14.30 6.34
C LEU A 123 -36.75 14.26 4.93
N ASN A 124 -37.93 13.69 4.78
CA ASN A 124 -38.61 13.59 3.50
C ASN A 124 -39.23 14.95 3.13
N VAL A 125 -38.66 15.61 2.13
CA VAL A 125 -39.13 16.90 1.61
C VAL A 125 -39.33 16.82 0.10
N SER A 126 -40.29 17.59 -0.41
CA SER A 126 -40.46 17.76 -1.86
C SER A 126 -39.26 18.51 -2.46
N GLU A 127 -39.07 18.44 -3.78
CA GLU A 127 -37.99 19.19 -4.45
C GLU A 127 -38.14 20.72 -4.24
N SER A 128 -39.37 21.22 -4.19
CA SER A 128 -39.68 22.62 -3.87
C SER A 128 -39.37 23.03 -2.42
N ASP A 129 -39.11 22.05 -1.56
CA ASP A 129 -38.86 22.22 -0.13
C ASP A 129 -37.45 21.81 0.29
N LEU A 130 -36.51 21.65 -0.66
CA LEU A 130 -35.10 21.34 -0.35
C LEU A 130 -34.45 22.36 0.59
N ILE A 131 -34.95 23.59 0.62
CA ILE A 131 -34.55 24.62 1.59
C ILE A 131 -34.73 24.15 3.04
N ILE A 132 -35.76 23.36 3.32
CA ILE A 132 -36.06 22.87 4.67
C ILE A 132 -34.98 21.90 5.12
N SER A 133 -34.67 20.92 4.26
CA SER A 133 -33.61 19.94 4.51
C SER A 133 -32.24 20.62 4.63
N HIS A 134 -31.96 21.62 3.78
CA HIS A 134 -30.70 22.38 3.86
C HIS A 134 -30.57 23.19 5.17
N HIS A 135 -31.63 23.87 5.62
CA HIS A 135 -31.60 24.57 6.92
C HIS A 135 -31.49 23.60 8.11
N LEU A 136 -32.11 22.42 8.04
CA LEU A 136 -31.89 21.36 9.03
C LEU A 136 -30.40 21.02 9.11
N ASP A 137 -29.79 20.69 7.96
CA ASP A 137 -28.37 20.33 7.85
C ASP A 137 -27.48 21.42 8.43
N LYS A 138 -27.72 22.70 8.08
CA LYS A 138 -26.93 23.84 8.55
C LYS A 138 -27.04 24.06 10.06
N LEU A 139 -28.26 24.04 10.61
CA LEU A 139 -28.50 24.25 12.04
C LEU A 139 -27.91 23.11 12.87
N ILE A 140 -28.06 21.87 12.41
CA ILE A 140 -27.46 20.69 13.04
C ILE A 140 -25.94 20.81 12.98
N LEU A 141 -25.36 21.05 11.81
CA LEU A 141 -23.91 21.19 11.66
C LEU A 141 -23.36 22.26 12.61
N THR A 142 -24.03 23.41 12.70
CA THR A 142 -23.63 24.49 13.61
C THR A 142 -23.76 24.06 15.07
N TYR A 143 -24.83 23.35 15.45
CA TYR A 143 -24.95 22.76 16.78
C TYR A 143 -23.76 21.83 17.11
N PHE A 144 -23.38 20.94 16.20
CA PHE A 144 -22.23 20.04 16.42
C PHE A 144 -20.91 20.81 16.54
N LYS A 145 -20.69 21.82 15.68
CA LYS A 145 -19.48 22.68 15.74
C LYS A 145 -19.36 23.47 17.06
N ASP A 146 -20.48 23.84 17.67
CA ASP A 146 -20.50 24.53 18.96
C ASP A 146 -20.41 23.58 20.16
N ASN A 147 -20.69 22.29 19.96
CA ASN A 147 -20.75 21.27 21.01
C ASN A 147 -19.73 20.14 20.79
N LEU A 148 -18.46 20.49 20.56
CA LEU A 148 -17.39 19.51 20.30
C LEU A 148 -17.16 18.54 21.47
N LYS A 149 -17.11 19.04 22.71
CA LYS A 149 -16.70 18.22 23.88
C LYS A 149 -17.57 16.98 24.10
N PRO A 150 -18.92 17.05 24.07
CA PRO A 150 -19.75 15.84 24.14
C PRO A 150 -19.46 14.83 23.02
N ILE A 151 -19.15 15.31 21.81
CA ILE A 151 -18.84 14.45 20.66
C ILE A 151 -17.47 13.80 20.86
N GLU A 152 -16.46 14.55 21.29
CA GLU A 152 -15.14 14.00 21.65
C GLU A 152 -15.27 12.92 22.72
N LEU A 153 -16.07 13.18 23.76
CA LEU A 153 -16.32 12.20 24.81
C LEU A 153 -17.05 10.96 24.25
N PHE A 154 -18.01 11.13 23.34
CA PHE A 154 -18.66 10.01 22.65
C PHE A 154 -17.65 9.16 21.87
N ILE A 155 -16.80 9.80 21.06
CA ILE A 155 -15.75 9.15 20.26
C ILE A 155 -14.75 8.41 21.15
N ASN A 156 -14.28 9.05 22.21
CA ASN A 156 -13.30 8.47 23.15
C ASN A 156 -13.86 7.27 23.91
N ASN A 157 -15.19 7.25 24.12
CA ASN A 157 -15.86 6.10 24.71
C ASN A 157 -16.26 5.03 23.68
N SER A 158 -16.14 5.29 22.37
CA SER A 158 -16.62 4.39 21.31
C SER A 158 -15.72 3.18 21.02
N ARG A 159 -14.67 2.94 21.82
CA ARG A 159 -13.76 1.78 21.74
C ARG A 159 -13.33 1.48 20.30
N ILE A 160 -12.92 2.51 19.57
CA ILE A 160 -12.54 2.42 18.15
C ILE A 160 -11.45 1.37 17.97
N GLN A 161 -11.69 0.43 17.06
CA GLN A 161 -10.77 -0.64 16.73
C GLN A 161 -9.78 -0.12 15.68
N THR A 162 -8.51 -0.05 16.07
CA THR A 162 -7.43 0.35 15.18
C THR A 162 -6.39 -0.75 15.04
N LYS A 163 -5.71 -0.79 13.90
CA LYS A 163 -4.52 -1.61 13.66
C LYS A 163 -3.39 -0.69 13.22
N THR A 164 -2.23 -0.83 13.85
CA THR A 164 -1.05 -0.05 13.48
C THR A 164 -0.17 -0.87 12.54
N GLU A 165 0.18 -0.27 11.40
CA GLU A 165 1.08 -0.84 10.40
C GLU A 165 2.42 -0.08 10.41
N GLU A 166 3.48 -0.77 10.86
CA GLU A 166 4.84 -0.21 10.91
C GLU A 166 5.50 -0.15 9.52
N ASN A 167 5.17 -1.10 8.64
CA ASN A 167 5.59 -1.11 7.24
C ASN A 167 4.43 -0.68 6.33
N LEU A 168 4.73 -0.44 5.05
CA LEU A 168 3.69 -0.17 4.05
C LEU A 168 2.78 -1.40 3.86
N SER A 169 1.53 -1.16 3.50
CA SER A 169 0.55 -2.22 3.24
C SER A 169 -0.38 -1.84 2.10
N LEU A 170 -0.78 -2.83 1.31
CA LEU A 170 -1.85 -2.69 0.30
C LEU A 170 -3.22 -3.08 0.84
N LEU A 171 -3.32 -3.31 2.16
CA LEU A 171 -4.58 -3.49 2.90
C LEU A 171 -5.52 -4.56 2.29
N GLY A 172 -4.95 -5.62 1.74
CA GLY A 172 -5.67 -6.75 1.15
C GLY A 172 -5.69 -6.77 -0.38
N TRP A 173 -5.12 -5.76 -1.05
CA TRP A 173 -4.90 -5.74 -2.49
C TRP A 173 -3.56 -6.37 -2.90
N ASP A 174 -3.50 -6.91 -4.11
CA ASP A 174 -2.28 -7.54 -4.65
C ASP A 174 -1.34 -6.50 -5.27
N ILE A 175 -1.92 -5.57 -6.03
CA ILE A 175 -1.18 -4.48 -6.69
C ILE A 175 -1.90 -3.14 -6.53
N GLU A 176 -1.13 -2.06 -6.50
CA GLU A 176 -1.63 -0.69 -6.38
C GLU A 176 -0.79 0.27 -7.23
N SER A 177 -1.46 1.07 -8.06
CA SER A 177 -0.89 2.21 -8.78
C SER A 177 -1.37 3.50 -8.12
N ALA A 178 -0.45 4.36 -7.73
CA ALA A 178 -0.72 5.55 -6.91
C ALA A 178 -0.13 6.81 -7.54
N ILE A 179 -0.89 7.91 -7.49
CA ILE A 179 -0.51 9.24 -7.99
C ILE A 179 -0.82 10.32 -6.94
N SER A 180 -0.03 11.39 -6.90
CA SER A 180 -0.31 12.53 -6.00
C SER A 180 -1.56 13.30 -6.45
N TYR A 181 -2.23 13.96 -5.50
CA TYR A 181 -3.33 14.87 -5.83
C TYR A 181 -2.86 16.04 -6.69
N THR A 182 -1.63 16.52 -6.48
CA THR A 182 -1.02 17.57 -7.33
C THR A 182 -1.02 17.15 -8.80
N ASN A 183 -0.54 15.95 -9.10
CA ASN A 183 -0.47 15.46 -10.47
C ASN A 183 -1.86 15.15 -11.05
N MET A 184 -2.77 14.59 -10.26
CA MET A 184 -4.16 14.41 -10.71
C MET A 184 -4.81 15.76 -11.04
N ASN A 185 -4.52 16.82 -10.28
CA ASN A 185 -5.02 18.16 -10.57
C ASN A 185 -4.42 18.77 -11.83
N GLU A 186 -3.15 18.48 -12.15
CA GLU A 186 -2.56 18.85 -13.43
C GLU A 186 -3.27 18.17 -14.61
N ILE A 187 -3.63 16.89 -14.45
CA ILE A 187 -4.41 16.12 -15.43
C ILE A 187 -5.81 16.73 -15.60
N ILE A 188 -6.57 16.91 -14.53
CA ILE A 188 -7.92 17.51 -14.56
C ILE A 188 -7.90 18.89 -15.24
N LYS A 189 -6.92 19.72 -14.89
CA LYS A 189 -6.76 21.06 -15.47
C LYS A 189 -6.44 21.00 -16.96
N LYS A 190 -5.57 20.08 -17.38
CA LYS A 190 -5.15 19.92 -18.78
C LYS A 190 -6.27 19.36 -19.64
N ASP A 191 -6.92 18.29 -19.19
CA ASP A 191 -8.00 17.61 -19.92
C ASP A 191 -9.23 18.51 -20.02
N ASN A 192 -9.45 19.35 -19.00
CA ASN A 192 -10.45 20.40 -19.03
C ASN A 192 -11.87 19.88 -19.28
N LEU A 193 -12.18 18.72 -18.68
CA LEU A 193 -13.44 17.97 -18.82
C LEU A 193 -14.46 18.26 -17.71
N TYR A 194 -14.32 19.38 -17.00
CA TYR A 194 -15.31 19.88 -16.04
C TYR A 194 -16.16 20.98 -16.69
N GLU A 195 -17.43 21.08 -16.27
CA GLU A 195 -18.32 22.13 -16.75
C GLU A 195 -17.85 23.49 -16.20
N LYS A 196 -17.51 24.40 -17.11
CA LYS A 196 -16.95 25.71 -16.77
C LYS A 196 -18.02 26.69 -16.39
N LYS A 197 -19.15 26.70 -17.09
CA LYS A 197 -20.17 27.72 -16.90
C LYS A 197 -21.29 27.15 -16.06
N PHE A 198 -21.75 27.94 -15.10
CA PHE A 198 -22.92 27.59 -14.32
C PHE A 198 -23.94 28.70 -14.39
N HIS A 199 -25.20 28.29 -14.52
CA HIS A 199 -26.35 29.14 -14.34
C HIS A 199 -27.41 28.29 -13.66
N GLN A 200 -27.95 28.76 -12.55
CA GLN A 200 -29.05 28.10 -11.87
C GLN A 200 -29.94 29.13 -11.22
N TYR A 201 -31.24 28.97 -11.44
CA TYR A 201 -32.29 29.72 -10.79
C TYR A 201 -33.13 28.79 -9.93
N ILE A 202 -33.47 29.24 -8.73
CA ILE A 202 -34.50 28.62 -7.89
C ILE A 202 -35.43 29.69 -7.32
N LYS A 203 -36.69 29.31 -7.13
CA LYS A 203 -37.68 30.13 -6.43
C LYS A 203 -38.18 29.37 -5.21
N VAL A 204 -38.03 29.99 -4.04
CA VAL A 204 -38.45 29.41 -2.77
C VAL A 204 -39.30 30.43 -2.02
N ARG A 205 -40.60 30.14 -1.89
CA ARG A 205 -41.54 30.90 -1.04
C ARG A 205 -41.48 32.41 -1.26
N ARG A 206 -41.52 32.82 -2.54
CA ARG A 206 -41.42 34.20 -3.07
C ARG A 206 -40.02 34.79 -3.18
N ASN A 207 -39.01 34.17 -2.57
CA ASN A 207 -37.63 34.57 -2.79
C ASN A 207 -37.06 33.89 -4.03
N GLU A 208 -36.27 34.63 -4.78
CA GLU A 208 -35.65 34.20 -6.03
C GLU A 208 -34.14 34.23 -5.85
N PHE A 209 -33.48 33.14 -6.21
CA PHE A 209 -32.03 33.02 -6.09
C PHE A 209 -31.46 32.57 -7.43
N THR A 210 -30.47 33.31 -7.91
CA THR A 210 -29.76 33.01 -9.14
C THR A 210 -28.27 33.02 -8.90
N ILE A 211 -27.58 31.98 -9.38
CA ILE A 211 -26.14 31.97 -9.56
C ILE A 211 -25.85 31.97 -11.06
N ASP A 212 -24.92 32.82 -11.49
CA ASP A 212 -24.46 32.88 -12.88
C ASP A 212 -22.97 33.18 -12.88
N GLY A 213 -22.15 32.30 -13.47
CA GLY A 213 -20.71 32.47 -13.41
C GLY A 213 -19.90 31.39 -14.10
N THR A 214 -18.61 31.40 -13.79
CA THR A 214 -17.61 30.48 -14.33
C THR A 214 -16.75 29.89 -13.22
N PHE A 215 -16.57 28.58 -13.24
CA PHE A 215 -15.62 27.86 -12.41
C PHE A 215 -14.21 27.94 -13.00
N GLY A 216 -13.22 28.09 -12.12
CA GLY A 216 -11.84 27.74 -12.43
C GLY A 216 -11.63 26.21 -12.42
N PRO A 217 -10.40 25.75 -12.65
CA PRO A 217 -10.08 24.32 -12.65
C PRO A 217 -10.47 23.64 -11.34
N TRP A 218 -11.25 22.56 -11.44
CA TRP A 218 -11.58 21.74 -10.28
C TRP A 218 -10.32 21.02 -9.79
N GLN A 219 -10.20 20.88 -8.47
CA GLN A 219 -9.01 20.37 -7.81
C GLN A 219 -9.40 19.31 -6.79
N MET A 220 -8.95 18.08 -6.97
CA MET A 220 -8.91 17.07 -5.93
C MET A 220 -8.22 17.64 -4.68
N THR A 221 -8.85 17.51 -3.52
CA THR A 221 -8.43 18.14 -2.27
C THR A 221 -8.70 17.22 -1.06
N THR A 222 -8.18 17.60 0.10
CA THR A 222 -8.11 16.77 1.30
C THR A 222 -9.39 16.80 2.15
N GLY A 223 -9.41 15.96 3.20
CA GLY A 223 -10.45 15.94 4.23
C GLY A 223 -11.47 14.81 4.08
N ALA A 224 -11.27 13.94 3.10
CA ALA A 224 -11.90 12.64 2.98
C ALA A 224 -10.82 11.63 2.56
N ASP A 225 -11.05 10.36 2.90
CA ASP A 225 -10.22 9.22 2.52
C ASP A 225 -11.12 8.15 1.88
N GLY A 226 -10.49 7.12 1.32
CA GLY A 226 -11.19 5.96 0.75
C GLY A 226 -11.90 6.28 -0.56
N GLN A 227 -13.14 5.79 -0.69
CA GLN A 227 -13.99 5.97 -1.87
C GLN A 227 -14.49 7.42 -2.00
N ASN A 228 -14.48 8.18 -0.89
CA ASN A 228 -14.98 9.53 -0.84
C ASN A 228 -13.97 10.52 -1.44
N ILE A 229 -14.23 11.02 -2.64
CA ILE A 229 -13.32 11.96 -3.32
C ILE A 229 -13.85 13.38 -3.22
N ARG A 230 -12.99 14.30 -2.76
CA ARG A 230 -13.33 15.73 -2.65
C ARG A 230 -12.71 16.56 -3.76
N PHE A 231 -13.51 17.47 -4.31
CA PHE A 231 -13.05 18.49 -5.24
C PHE A 231 -13.34 19.88 -4.69
N LYS A 232 -12.32 20.74 -4.66
CA LYS A 232 -12.49 22.18 -4.61
C LYS A 232 -12.84 22.67 -6.01
N CYS A 233 -13.96 23.36 -6.15
CA CYS A 233 -14.45 24.00 -7.36
C CYS A 233 -14.30 25.52 -7.18
N PRO A 234 -13.18 26.13 -7.62
CA PRO A 234 -12.96 27.57 -7.50
C PRO A 234 -13.96 28.35 -8.37
N ILE A 235 -14.49 29.46 -7.86
CA ILE A 235 -15.37 30.36 -8.63
C ILE A 235 -14.50 31.51 -9.14
N GLU A 236 -14.21 31.51 -10.44
CA GLU A 236 -13.35 32.53 -11.06
C GLU A 236 -14.08 33.88 -11.16
N SER A 237 -15.35 33.83 -11.53
CA SER A 237 -16.24 34.99 -11.51
C SER A 237 -17.69 34.52 -11.41
N ALA A 238 -18.52 35.25 -10.66
CA ALA A 238 -19.95 35.01 -10.62
C ALA A 238 -20.73 36.25 -10.19
N THR A 239 -21.99 36.31 -10.61
CA THR A 239 -22.99 37.19 -10.03
C THR A 239 -23.98 36.34 -9.24
N TYR A 240 -24.17 36.68 -7.97
CA TYR A 240 -25.23 36.12 -7.14
C TYR A 240 -26.39 37.11 -7.11
N THR A 241 -27.59 36.67 -7.46
CA THR A 241 -28.80 37.49 -7.37
C THR A 241 -29.71 36.90 -6.30
N ILE A 242 -30.07 37.71 -5.30
CA ILE A 242 -31.04 37.37 -4.27
C ILE A 242 -32.18 38.38 -4.39
N ASN A 243 -33.32 37.93 -4.89
CA ASN A 243 -34.43 38.78 -5.31
C ASN A 243 -33.97 39.81 -6.35
N GLU A 244 -33.99 41.10 -6.01
CA GLU A 244 -33.52 42.19 -6.88
C GLU A 244 -32.06 42.58 -6.60
N ASP A 245 -31.50 42.15 -5.46
CA ASP A 245 -30.16 42.51 -5.02
C ASP A 245 -29.12 41.66 -5.76
N LYS A 246 -28.07 42.29 -6.28
CA LYS A 246 -26.98 41.64 -7.03
C LYS A 246 -25.65 41.80 -6.33
N TYR A 247 -24.92 40.70 -6.21
CA TYR A 247 -23.62 40.61 -5.56
C TYR A 247 -22.60 40.01 -6.52
N ILE A 248 -21.38 40.55 -6.53
CA ILE A 248 -20.29 40.06 -7.38
C ILE A 248 -19.36 39.22 -6.52
N ALA A 249 -19.09 37.99 -6.93
CA ALA A 249 -18.25 37.05 -6.20
C ALA A 249 -16.80 37.54 -6.07
N LYS A 250 -16.18 37.31 -4.90
CA LYS A 250 -14.73 37.47 -4.74
C LYS A 250 -13.96 36.36 -5.49
N PRO A 251 -12.73 36.62 -5.96
CA PRO A 251 -11.93 35.63 -6.72
C PRO A 251 -11.50 34.39 -5.93
N ASP A 252 -11.57 34.42 -4.59
CA ASP A 252 -11.22 33.32 -3.70
C ASP A 252 -12.43 32.48 -3.26
N ASN A 253 -13.62 32.74 -3.83
CA ASN A 253 -14.79 31.91 -3.60
C ASN A 253 -14.61 30.50 -4.15
N PHE A 254 -15.21 29.52 -3.48
CA PHE A 254 -15.18 28.13 -3.91
C PHE A 254 -16.33 27.32 -3.31
N ILE A 255 -16.63 26.18 -3.91
CA ILE A 255 -17.44 25.12 -3.32
C ILE A 255 -16.56 23.87 -3.19
N ILE A 256 -16.61 23.17 -2.05
CA ILE A 256 -15.99 21.86 -1.90
C ILE A 256 -17.09 20.81 -1.99
N ILE A 257 -17.04 20.02 -3.05
CA ILE A 257 -17.95 18.90 -3.27
C ILE A 257 -17.27 17.59 -2.89
N GLN A 258 -18.08 16.61 -2.49
CA GLN A 258 -17.68 15.23 -2.30
C GLN A 258 -18.55 14.34 -3.19
N VAL A 259 -17.89 13.42 -3.89
CA VAL A 259 -18.51 12.45 -4.80
C VAL A 259 -17.86 11.09 -4.63
N ASP A 260 -18.60 10.05 -5.02
CA ASP A 260 -18.04 8.71 -5.21
C ASP A 260 -17.67 8.54 -6.69
N LEU A 261 -16.68 7.69 -6.96
CA LEU A 261 -16.33 7.23 -8.30
C LEU A 261 -16.80 5.80 -8.52
N LYS A 262 -16.87 5.40 -9.80
CA LYS A 262 -17.18 4.04 -10.22
C LYS A 262 -16.44 3.71 -11.51
N TYR A 263 -16.02 2.46 -11.64
CA TYR A 263 -15.54 1.90 -12.91
C TYR A 263 -16.74 1.59 -13.83
N PHE A 264 -16.81 2.28 -14.95
CA PHE A 264 -17.82 2.07 -15.99
C PHE A 264 -17.23 1.25 -17.14
N ASP A 265 -17.98 0.25 -17.59
CA ASP A 265 -17.68 -0.47 -18.82
C ASP A 265 -17.55 0.51 -19.99
N SER A 266 -16.57 0.27 -20.86
CA SER A 266 -16.22 1.16 -21.95
C SER A 266 -15.65 0.39 -23.13
N LYS A 267 -15.85 0.93 -24.33
CA LYS A 267 -15.11 0.44 -25.50
C LYS A 267 -13.62 0.62 -25.27
N THR A 268 -12.82 -0.35 -25.70
CA THR A 268 -11.35 -0.27 -25.59
C THR A 268 -10.82 0.89 -26.43
N THR A 269 -10.25 1.90 -25.77
CA THR A 269 -9.61 3.09 -26.32
C THR A 269 -8.13 3.18 -25.94
N ILE A 270 -7.70 2.51 -24.87
CA ILE A 270 -6.27 2.44 -24.51
C ILE A 270 -5.59 1.24 -25.16
N THR A 271 -4.26 1.30 -25.25
CA THR A 271 -3.44 0.18 -25.69
C THR A 271 -2.46 -0.19 -24.59
N ASP A 272 -2.46 -1.45 -24.18
CA ASP A 272 -1.41 -2.01 -23.34
C ASP A 272 -0.29 -2.56 -24.25
N PRO A 273 0.92 -1.95 -24.25
CA PRO A 273 2.05 -2.45 -25.02
C PRO A 273 2.57 -3.81 -24.51
N THR A 274 2.19 -4.22 -23.31
CA THR A 274 2.57 -5.48 -22.65
C THR A 274 1.47 -6.54 -22.67
N GLY A 275 0.29 -6.20 -23.18
CA GLY A 275 -0.89 -7.09 -23.25
C GLY A 275 -1.36 -7.37 -24.67
N LEU A 276 -2.19 -8.39 -24.85
CA LEU A 276 -2.79 -8.74 -26.15
C LEU A 276 -3.96 -7.81 -26.51
N ASN A 277 -4.29 -6.82 -25.67
CA ASN A 277 -5.36 -5.84 -25.88
C ASN A 277 -6.74 -6.51 -26.05
N ASN A 278 -6.92 -7.64 -25.36
CA ASN A 278 -8.14 -8.43 -25.35
C ASN A 278 -8.90 -8.35 -24.01
N GLY A 279 -8.42 -7.52 -23.07
CA GLY A 279 -9.11 -7.21 -21.83
C GLY A 279 -10.30 -6.27 -22.02
N GLN A 280 -11.21 -6.29 -21.05
CA GLN A 280 -12.35 -5.37 -21.02
C GLN A 280 -11.92 -4.04 -20.40
N GLN A 281 -12.15 -2.93 -21.10
CA GLN A 281 -11.78 -1.62 -20.58
C GLN A 281 -12.83 -1.10 -19.59
N PHE A 282 -12.35 -0.62 -18.45
CA PHE A 282 -13.13 0.15 -17.49
C PHE A 282 -12.53 1.55 -17.31
N ASN A 283 -13.41 2.55 -17.30
CA ASN A 283 -13.06 3.95 -17.06
C ASN A 283 -13.55 4.35 -15.67
N LEU A 284 -12.64 4.81 -14.80
CA LEU A 284 -13.02 5.35 -13.49
C LEU A 284 -13.55 6.77 -13.65
N LYS A 285 -14.83 6.99 -13.36
CA LYS A 285 -15.49 8.31 -13.48
C LYS A 285 -16.35 8.60 -12.26
N VAL A 286 -16.85 9.83 -12.14
CA VAL A 286 -17.85 10.17 -11.11
C VAL A 286 -19.08 9.28 -11.25
N LYS A 287 -19.55 8.76 -10.11
CA LYS A 287 -20.73 7.91 -10.03
C LYS A 287 -22.00 8.76 -10.17
N THR A 288 -22.82 8.44 -11.17
CA THR A 288 -24.07 9.18 -11.46
C THR A 288 -25.30 8.27 -11.62
N ASP A 289 -25.14 6.97 -11.45
CA ASP A 289 -26.17 5.94 -11.66
C ASP A 289 -27.07 5.69 -10.43
N ASN A 290 -27.02 6.56 -9.42
CA ASN A 290 -27.89 6.48 -8.25
C ASN A 290 -29.32 6.90 -8.64
N THR A 291 -30.17 5.92 -8.90
CA THR A 291 -31.58 6.13 -9.26
C THR A 291 -32.49 6.48 -8.08
N GLU A 292 -31.99 6.42 -6.83
CA GLU A 292 -32.82 6.50 -5.63
C GLU A 292 -32.66 7.78 -4.78
N ASN A 293 -31.71 8.67 -5.07
CA ASN A 293 -31.51 9.87 -4.23
C ASN A 293 -31.09 11.11 -5.04
N LEU A 294 -31.72 12.25 -4.75
CA LEU A 294 -31.33 13.61 -5.18
C LEU A 294 -29.98 14.08 -4.58
N ASN A 295 -29.05 13.17 -4.27
CA ASN A 295 -27.83 13.40 -3.48
C ASN A 295 -26.58 12.79 -4.13
N ASN A 296 -26.38 12.98 -5.43
CA ASN A 296 -25.15 12.53 -6.12
C ASN A 296 -23.93 13.35 -5.69
N VAL A 297 -24.15 14.57 -5.17
CA VAL A 297 -23.09 15.48 -4.73
C VAL A 297 -23.38 15.97 -3.31
N ILE A 298 -22.39 15.86 -2.43
CA ILE A 298 -22.42 16.43 -1.09
C ILE A 298 -21.59 17.73 -1.10
N ILE A 299 -22.17 18.85 -0.66
CA ILE A 299 -21.40 20.06 -0.38
C ILE A 299 -20.82 19.93 1.03
N SER A 300 -19.50 19.75 1.11
CA SER A 300 -18.77 19.56 2.37
C SER A 300 -18.16 20.85 2.93
N GLY A 301 -18.08 21.90 2.09
CA GLY A 301 -17.61 23.22 2.48
C GLY A 301 -17.81 24.24 1.37
N SER A 302 -17.71 25.53 1.71
CA SER A 302 -17.93 26.64 0.79
C SER A 302 -17.21 27.90 1.30
N ASN A 303 -16.83 28.77 0.38
CA ASN A 303 -16.52 30.18 0.63
C ASN A 303 -17.33 30.99 -0.39
N ILE A 304 -18.36 31.68 0.07
CA ILE A 304 -19.25 32.48 -0.77
C ILE A 304 -19.35 33.86 -0.16
N THR A 305 -18.60 34.79 -0.76
CA THR A 305 -18.50 36.18 -0.33
C THR A 305 -18.63 37.12 -1.53
N ASP A 306 -18.92 38.39 -1.28
CA ASP A 306 -19.01 39.40 -2.33
C ASP A 306 -17.90 40.45 -2.21
N VAL A 307 -17.56 41.11 -3.32
CA VAL A 307 -16.47 42.10 -3.39
C VAL A 307 -16.69 43.34 -2.52
N ASN A 308 -17.94 43.65 -2.17
CA ASN A 308 -18.28 44.82 -1.36
C ASN A 308 -18.44 44.47 0.14
N ASP A 309 -18.33 43.19 0.52
CA ASP A 309 -18.61 42.69 1.87
C ASP A 309 -20.00 43.09 2.38
N GLU A 310 -20.97 43.20 1.46
CA GLU A 310 -22.39 43.50 1.74
C GLU A 310 -23.21 42.23 1.97
N PHE A 311 -22.62 41.05 1.71
CA PHE A 311 -23.25 39.75 1.84
C PHE A 311 -23.41 39.34 3.31
N TYR A 312 -24.65 39.11 3.76
CA TYR A 312 -24.89 38.54 5.08
C TYR A 312 -24.39 37.08 5.10
N PRO A 313 -23.55 36.66 6.06
CA PRO A 313 -23.05 35.27 6.14
C PRO A 313 -24.16 34.21 6.10
N GLU A 314 -25.35 34.54 6.62
CA GLU A 314 -26.49 33.64 6.64
C GLU A 314 -27.13 33.43 5.26
N ASP A 315 -27.01 34.38 4.34
CA ASP A 315 -27.53 34.29 2.96
C ASP A 315 -26.69 33.32 2.11
N SER A 316 -25.47 32.97 2.54
CA SER A 316 -24.63 31.96 1.88
C SER A 316 -25.29 30.59 1.82
N SER A 317 -26.09 30.26 2.83
CA SER A 317 -26.79 28.97 2.93
C SER A 317 -27.82 28.83 1.80
N SER A 318 -28.53 29.91 1.46
CA SER A 318 -29.48 29.88 0.34
C SER A 318 -28.75 29.66 -0.99
N LEU A 319 -27.58 30.28 -1.19
CA LEU A 319 -26.76 30.08 -2.39
C LEU A 319 -26.13 28.68 -2.46
N GLU A 320 -25.71 28.11 -1.33
CA GLU A 320 -25.25 26.72 -1.23
C GLU A 320 -26.33 25.74 -1.76
N LEU A 321 -27.60 25.99 -1.45
CA LEU A 321 -28.70 25.21 -2.02
C LEU A 321 -28.80 25.35 -3.54
N VAL A 322 -28.63 26.56 -4.08
CA VAL A 322 -28.63 26.79 -5.54
C VAL A 322 -27.49 26.00 -6.19
N PHE A 323 -26.28 26.07 -5.64
CA PHE A 323 -25.14 25.28 -6.10
C PHE A 323 -25.41 23.78 -6.00
N ARG A 324 -25.97 23.30 -4.88
CA ARG A 324 -26.30 21.88 -4.70
C ARG A 324 -27.23 21.39 -5.79
N LYS A 325 -28.28 22.17 -6.12
CA LYS A 325 -29.18 21.84 -7.22
C LYS A 325 -28.43 21.77 -8.54
N TRP A 326 -27.63 22.79 -8.84
CA TRP A 326 -26.84 22.82 -10.07
C TRP A 326 -25.89 21.62 -10.19
N PHE A 327 -25.15 21.28 -9.13
CA PHE A 327 -24.25 20.13 -9.12
C PHE A 327 -24.99 18.83 -9.34
N ASN A 328 -26.12 18.60 -8.65
CA ASN A 328 -26.89 17.38 -8.85
C ASN A 328 -27.42 17.23 -10.30
N GLU A 329 -27.79 18.33 -10.95
CA GLU A 329 -28.25 18.34 -12.35
C GLU A 329 -27.09 18.22 -13.37
N ASN A 330 -25.88 18.67 -13.02
CA ASN A 330 -24.77 18.85 -13.97
C ASN A 330 -23.52 18.02 -13.67
N ILE A 331 -23.45 17.26 -12.57
CA ILE A 331 -22.24 16.50 -12.20
C ILE A 331 -21.84 15.47 -13.26
N ALA A 332 -22.82 14.93 -14.01
CA ALA A 332 -22.55 14.02 -15.12
C ALA A 332 -21.74 14.66 -16.26
N LYS A 333 -21.71 16.00 -16.35
CA LYS A 333 -20.88 16.76 -17.30
C LYS A 333 -19.42 16.86 -16.85
N PHE A 334 -19.09 16.45 -15.63
CA PHE A 334 -17.70 16.23 -15.24
C PHE A 334 -17.24 14.89 -15.82
N GLU A 335 -16.81 14.93 -17.08
CA GLU A 335 -16.52 13.73 -17.88
C GLU A 335 -15.11 13.17 -17.66
N GLN A 336 -14.35 13.71 -16.71
CA GLN A 336 -13.01 13.26 -16.37
C GLN A 336 -12.97 11.76 -16.13
N ILE A 337 -12.01 11.11 -16.78
CA ILE A 337 -11.60 9.75 -16.46
C ILE A 337 -10.41 9.88 -15.52
N PHE A 338 -10.46 9.22 -14.36
CA PHE A 338 -9.40 9.28 -13.36
C PHE A 338 -8.38 8.16 -13.52
N SER A 339 -8.78 7.04 -14.13
CA SER A 339 -7.93 5.88 -14.41
C SER A 339 -8.58 5.02 -15.49
N TYR A 340 -7.75 4.42 -16.33
CA TYR A 340 -8.15 3.42 -17.33
C TYR A 340 -7.59 2.07 -16.91
N ILE A 341 -8.43 1.03 -16.92
CA ILE A 341 -7.99 -0.33 -16.63
C ILE A 341 -8.43 -1.30 -17.72
N LEU A 342 -7.55 -2.19 -18.15
CA LEU A 342 -7.89 -3.39 -18.92
C LEU A 342 -8.01 -4.58 -17.97
N LEU A 343 -9.25 -4.99 -17.69
CA LEU A 343 -9.56 -6.10 -16.79
C LEU A 343 -9.54 -7.43 -17.55
N ASN A 344 -9.00 -8.48 -16.93
CA ASN A 344 -8.87 -9.83 -17.49
C ASN A 344 -8.11 -9.87 -18.82
N GLU A 345 -7.15 -8.95 -19.00
CA GLU A 345 -6.29 -8.94 -20.17
C GLU A 345 -5.30 -10.11 -20.15
N THR A 346 -5.02 -10.66 -21.32
CA THR A 346 -3.93 -11.62 -21.49
C THR A 346 -2.61 -10.88 -21.72
N ALA A 347 -1.60 -11.15 -20.91
CA ALA A 347 -0.26 -10.60 -21.10
C ALA A 347 0.38 -11.14 -22.38
N LYS A 348 1.23 -10.33 -23.03
CA LYS A 348 2.04 -10.78 -24.18
C LYS A 348 3.06 -11.82 -23.74
N ASP A 349 3.71 -11.58 -22.61
CA ASP A 349 4.56 -12.56 -21.95
C ASP A 349 3.74 -13.27 -20.85
N PRO A 350 3.48 -14.58 -20.99
CA PRO A 350 2.74 -15.34 -19.98
C PRO A 350 3.37 -15.29 -18.58
N ASN A 351 4.68 -15.01 -18.46
CA ASN A 351 5.35 -14.89 -17.16
C ASN A 351 4.92 -13.64 -16.37
N TYR A 352 4.27 -12.66 -17.01
CA TYR A 352 3.70 -11.46 -16.37
C TYR A 352 2.18 -11.47 -16.35
N GLN A 353 1.53 -12.61 -16.63
CA GLN A 353 0.08 -12.73 -16.53
C GLN A 353 -0.42 -12.38 -15.12
N TRP A 354 0.38 -12.68 -14.10
CA TRP A 354 0.09 -12.36 -12.70
C TRP A 354 0.09 -10.86 -12.38
N LEU A 355 0.52 -9.99 -13.30
CA LEU A 355 0.40 -8.54 -13.13
C LEU A 355 -0.90 -7.97 -13.72
N LYS A 356 -1.71 -8.78 -14.40
CA LYS A 356 -2.93 -8.32 -15.06
C LYS A 356 -4.12 -8.31 -14.10
N PRO A 357 -4.81 -7.17 -13.93
CA PRO A 357 -5.96 -7.06 -13.03
C PRO A 357 -7.10 -8.03 -13.35
N THR A 358 -7.67 -8.65 -12.31
CA THR A 358 -8.87 -9.51 -12.40
C THR A 358 -10.02 -9.02 -11.53
N GLN A 359 -9.74 -8.23 -10.49
CA GLN A 359 -10.72 -7.47 -9.71
C GLN A 359 -10.14 -6.09 -9.44
N ILE A 360 -10.95 -5.02 -9.47
CA ILE A 360 -10.48 -3.63 -9.38
C ILE A 360 -11.24 -2.82 -8.35
N SER A 361 -10.54 -1.85 -7.76
CA SER A 361 -11.10 -0.79 -6.92
C SER A 361 -10.25 0.48 -7.04
N TYR A 362 -10.65 1.51 -6.32
CA TYR A 362 -9.92 2.77 -6.21
C TYR A 362 -9.97 3.25 -4.77
N GLY A 363 -9.13 4.22 -4.43
CA GLY A 363 -9.10 4.76 -3.08
C GLY A 363 -8.30 6.03 -3.00
N SER A 364 -8.34 6.66 -1.82
CA SER A 364 -7.54 7.83 -1.56
C SER A 364 -7.10 7.94 -0.11
N ALA A 365 -5.98 8.61 0.10
CA ALA A 365 -5.43 8.93 1.41
C ALA A 365 -4.97 10.38 1.43
N SER A 366 -5.75 11.22 2.08
CA SER A 366 -5.51 12.64 2.23
C SER A 366 -4.48 12.91 3.33
N LYS A 367 -3.66 13.95 3.10
CA LYS A 367 -2.72 14.47 4.08
C LYS A 367 -2.80 15.98 4.14
N THR A 368 -2.73 16.47 5.36
CA THR A 368 -2.69 17.89 5.66
C THR A 368 -1.38 18.23 6.36
N LYS A 369 -1.03 19.51 6.34
CA LYS A 369 0.10 20.08 7.09
C LYS A 369 -0.39 21.25 7.92
N ILE A 370 0.26 21.45 9.07
CA ILE A 370 -0.01 22.56 9.97
C ILE A 370 0.95 23.69 9.58
N THR A 371 0.43 24.89 9.36
CA THR A 371 1.21 26.11 9.11
C THR A 371 1.73 26.71 10.42
N ASP A 372 2.63 27.69 10.31
CA ASP A 372 3.13 28.46 11.46
C ASP A 372 2.01 29.19 12.23
N GLU A 373 0.87 29.44 11.59
CA GLU A 373 -0.32 30.07 12.17
C GLU A 373 -1.28 29.04 12.84
N ASN A 374 -0.83 27.79 13.02
CA ASN A 374 -1.65 26.66 13.48
C ASN A 374 -2.88 26.38 12.60
N THR A 375 -2.85 26.79 11.33
CA THR A 375 -3.90 26.47 10.37
C THR A 375 -3.57 25.19 9.64
N GLU A 376 -4.56 24.32 9.50
CA GLU A 376 -4.42 23.09 8.73
C GLU A 376 -4.71 23.38 7.26
N ILE A 377 -3.76 23.03 6.39
CA ILE A 377 -3.91 23.19 4.94
C ILE A 377 -3.62 21.88 4.21
N PRO A 378 -4.16 21.68 2.99
CA PRO A 378 -3.88 20.50 2.18
C PRO A 378 -2.38 20.31 1.90
N ASP A 379 -1.89 19.07 2.00
CA ASP A 379 -0.58 18.63 1.49
C ASP A 379 -0.82 17.72 0.28
N LEU A 380 -1.02 18.33 -0.88
CA LEU A 380 -1.46 17.65 -2.11
C LEU A 380 -0.39 16.71 -2.70
N ASP A 381 0.90 16.98 -2.45
CA ASP A 381 2.00 16.13 -2.91
C ASP A 381 2.07 14.82 -2.13
N LYS A 382 1.65 14.84 -0.86
CA LYS A 382 1.61 13.65 0.02
C LYS A 382 0.24 13.00 0.10
N SER A 383 -0.77 13.61 -0.50
CA SER A 383 -2.10 13.02 -0.64
C SER A 383 -2.10 12.09 -1.84
N VAL A 384 -2.60 10.88 -1.65
CA VAL A 384 -2.50 9.79 -2.63
C VAL A 384 -3.89 9.48 -3.18
N PHE A 385 -3.97 9.35 -4.50
CA PHE A 385 -5.09 8.71 -5.19
C PHE A 385 -4.58 7.42 -5.83
N ALA A 386 -5.34 6.33 -5.70
CA ALA A 386 -4.88 5.01 -6.11
C ALA A 386 -5.93 4.23 -6.91
N ALA A 387 -5.43 3.45 -7.86
CA ALA A 387 -6.13 2.35 -8.50
C ALA A 387 -5.55 1.04 -7.95
N MET A 388 -6.41 0.16 -7.43
CA MET A 388 -6.02 -1.08 -6.77
C MET A 388 -6.60 -2.28 -7.51
N ALA A 389 -5.88 -3.40 -7.50
CA ALA A 389 -6.37 -4.62 -8.12
C ALA A 389 -5.95 -5.89 -7.39
N MET A 390 -6.80 -6.90 -7.52
CA MET A 390 -6.41 -8.31 -7.36
C MET A 390 -5.95 -8.84 -8.72
N VAL A 391 -5.08 -9.83 -8.69
CA VAL A 391 -4.56 -10.51 -9.88
C VAL A 391 -4.88 -12.00 -9.82
N GLU A 392 -4.65 -12.73 -10.91
CA GLU A 392 -4.79 -14.20 -10.98
C GLU A 392 -6.17 -14.76 -10.53
N ASN A 393 -7.22 -13.94 -10.59
CA ASN A 393 -8.56 -14.23 -10.08
C ASN A 393 -8.61 -14.45 -8.57
N HIS A 394 -7.65 -13.92 -7.81
CA HIS A 394 -7.79 -13.77 -6.38
C HIS A 394 -9.02 -12.90 -6.08
N GLU A 395 -9.77 -13.29 -5.05
CA GLU A 395 -10.97 -12.59 -4.62
C GLU A 395 -10.68 -11.78 -3.36
N ASN A 396 -10.88 -10.47 -3.43
CA ASN A 396 -11.02 -9.64 -2.25
C ASN A 396 -12.51 -9.57 -1.86
N ASN A 397 -12.88 -10.41 -0.89
CA ASN A 397 -14.25 -10.54 -0.38
C ASN A 397 -14.69 -9.38 0.53
N SER A 398 -13.79 -8.47 0.88
CA SER A 398 -14.08 -7.27 1.65
C SER A 398 -13.26 -6.12 1.11
N PRO A 399 -13.53 -5.70 -0.15
CA PRO A 399 -12.73 -4.71 -0.83
C PRO A 399 -12.79 -3.41 -0.03
N ASP A 400 -11.64 -3.00 0.47
CA ASP A 400 -11.45 -1.75 1.18
C ASP A 400 -10.95 -0.68 0.20
N HIS A 401 -11.41 0.55 0.41
CA HIS A 401 -10.96 1.70 -0.35
C HIS A 401 -9.84 2.46 0.38
N ALA A 402 -9.49 2.08 1.61
CA ALA A 402 -8.37 2.65 2.34
C ALA A 402 -7.05 2.46 1.58
N VAL A 403 -6.22 3.51 1.62
CA VAL A 403 -4.92 3.56 0.95
C VAL A 403 -3.84 3.93 1.98
N ASP A 404 -2.68 3.29 1.89
CA ASP A 404 -1.53 3.72 2.67
C ASP A 404 -0.88 4.95 2.04
N GLY A 405 -1.29 6.15 2.49
CA GLY A 405 -0.75 7.42 2.00
C GLY A 405 0.77 7.59 2.16
N ARG A 406 1.47 6.66 2.85
CA ARG A 406 2.93 6.68 2.96
C ARG A 406 3.64 6.21 1.69
N LEU A 407 2.92 5.63 0.72
CA LEU A 407 3.46 5.23 -0.57
C LEU A 407 4.21 6.39 -1.27
N LEU A 408 3.78 7.64 -1.11
CA LEU A 408 4.47 8.82 -1.67
C LEU A 408 5.23 9.67 -0.64
N LYS A 409 5.10 9.40 0.67
CA LYS A 409 5.51 10.31 1.76
C LYS A 409 6.99 10.68 1.84
N ASN A 410 7.88 9.82 1.34
CA ASN A 410 9.34 9.96 1.49
C ASN A 410 10.06 10.30 0.17
N SER A 411 9.38 10.85 -0.81
CA SER A 411 10.03 11.28 -2.04
C SER A 411 9.33 12.47 -2.67
N ASN A 412 10.05 13.18 -3.53
CA ASN A 412 9.46 14.13 -4.48
C ASN A 412 8.83 13.37 -5.67
N SER A 413 8.60 12.06 -5.53
CA SER A 413 8.05 11.20 -6.58
C SER A 413 6.57 11.49 -6.73
N GLN A 414 6.13 11.58 -7.97
CA GLN A 414 4.75 11.90 -8.31
C GLN A 414 3.85 10.67 -8.41
N CYS A 415 4.46 9.49 -8.57
CA CYS A 415 3.76 8.24 -8.80
C CYS A 415 4.50 7.07 -8.14
N ALA A 416 3.75 6.05 -7.76
CA ALA A 416 4.25 4.78 -7.26
C ALA A 416 3.47 3.61 -7.85
N PHE A 417 4.12 2.45 -7.91
CA PHE A 417 3.47 1.17 -8.10
C PHE A 417 3.95 0.22 -7.00
N ALA A 418 3.05 -0.54 -6.39
CA ALA A 418 3.39 -1.44 -5.31
C ALA A 418 2.81 -2.83 -5.55
N ILE A 419 3.59 -3.85 -5.16
CA ILE A 419 3.22 -5.26 -5.21
C ILE A 419 3.22 -5.80 -3.77
N SER A 420 2.19 -6.55 -3.42
CA SER A 420 2.06 -7.15 -2.09
C SER A 420 3.21 -8.15 -1.83
N MET A 421 3.60 -8.31 -0.56
CA MET A 421 4.64 -9.28 -0.21
C MET A 421 4.25 -10.74 -0.49
N PRO A 422 2.96 -11.15 -0.34
CA PRO A 422 2.52 -12.47 -0.81
C PRO A 422 2.78 -12.69 -2.31
N GLU A 423 2.47 -11.73 -3.17
CA GLU A 423 2.73 -11.85 -4.60
C GLU A 423 4.24 -11.81 -4.91
N PHE A 424 5.01 -11.01 -4.18
CA PHE A 424 6.47 -11.05 -4.29
C PHE A 424 7.05 -12.43 -3.90
N LEU A 425 6.53 -13.05 -2.84
CA LEU A 425 6.95 -14.39 -2.41
C LEU A 425 6.69 -15.43 -3.52
N GLU A 426 5.52 -15.40 -4.15
CA GLU A 426 5.12 -16.38 -5.16
C GLU A 426 5.83 -16.19 -6.49
N HIS A 427 5.99 -14.95 -6.97
CA HIS A 427 6.51 -14.72 -8.32
C HIS A 427 8.02 -14.47 -8.37
N PHE A 428 8.63 -14.04 -7.25
CA PHE A 428 10.08 -13.81 -7.16
C PHE A 428 10.80 -14.90 -6.38
N LEU A 429 10.38 -15.17 -5.14
CA LEU A 429 11.11 -16.12 -4.28
C LEU A 429 10.92 -17.57 -4.72
N LEU A 430 9.76 -17.95 -5.27
CA LEU A 430 9.56 -19.28 -5.82
C LEU A 430 10.42 -19.51 -7.09
N THR A 431 10.54 -18.51 -7.96
CA THR A 431 11.45 -18.53 -9.11
C THR A 431 12.91 -18.63 -8.67
N GLY A 432 13.29 -17.89 -7.62
CA GLY A 432 14.57 -18.05 -6.92
C GLY A 432 14.80 -19.47 -6.43
N LEU A 433 13.81 -20.06 -5.76
CA LEU A 433 13.88 -21.43 -5.26
C LEU A 433 14.01 -22.45 -6.39
N GLN A 434 13.27 -22.28 -7.48
CA GLN A 434 13.36 -23.11 -8.68
C GLN A 434 14.78 -23.12 -9.24
N ALA A 435 15.41 -21.94 -9.32
CA ALA A 435 16.78 -21.78 -9.80
C ALA A 435 17.81 -22.53 -8.93
N THR A 436 17.55 -22.71 -7.63
CA THR A 436 18.49 -23.42 -6.74
C THR A 436 18.69 -24.89 -7.09
N GLN A 437 17.69 -25.53 -7.69
CA GLN A 437 17.67 -26.98 -7.96
C GLN A 437 18.00 -27.83 -6.71
N ILE A 438 17.75 -27.30 -5.50
CA ILE A 438 18.02 -27.98 -4.23
C ILE A 438 17.13 -29.22 -4.06
N ASN A 439 15.91 -29.16 -4.58
CA ASN A 439 14.90 -30.21 -4.59
C ASN A 439 13.81 -29.86 -5.62
N PRO A 440 12.97 -30.82 -6.04
CA PRO A 440 11.80 -30.52 -6.86
C PRO A 440 10.86 -29.53 -6.15
N LEU A 441 10.31 -28.55 -6.89
CA LEU A 441 9.47 -27.49 -6.31
C LEU A 441 8.26 -28.00 -5.52
N ASN A 442 7.65 -29.10 -5.95
CA ASN A 442 6.48 -29.70 -5.28
C ASN A 442 6.78 -30.23 -3.86
N THR A 443 8.07 -30.37 -3.50
CA THR A 443 8.50 -30.74 -2.14
C THR A 443 8.52 -29.56 -1.17
N PHE A 444 8.15 -28.35 -1.63
CA PHE A 444 8.06 -27.14 -0.82
C PHE A 444 6.62 -26.69 -0.60
N GLU A 445 6.40 -25.99 0.51
CA GLU A 445 5.14 -25.34 0.90
C GLU A 445 5.35 -23.84 1.00
N VAL A 446 4.36 -23.09 0.52
CA VAL A 446 4.35 -21.63 0.59
C VAL A 446 3.33 -21.22 1.66
N TYR A 447 3.78 -20.43 2.63
CA TYR A 447 2.97 -19.82 3.68
C TYR A 447 2.90 -18.32 3.44
N LYS A 448 1.88 -17.85 2.68
CA LYS A 448 1.66 -16.43 2.36
C LYS A 448 1.56 -15.56 3.62
N GLU A 449 0.88 -16.02 4.66
CA GLU A 449 0.66 -15.25 5.91
C GLU A 449 1.96 -14.92 6.66
N ASN A 450 2.93 -15.84 6.63
CA ASN A 450 4.22 -15.70 7.29
C ASN A 450 5.35 -15.33 6.33
N LEU A 451 5.02 -15.06 5.06
CA LEU A 451 5.95 -14.74 3.98
C LEU A 451 7.13 -15.74 3.89
N MET A 452 6.84 -17.04 3.90
CA MET A 452 7.84 -18.10 4.03
C MET A 452 7.58 -19.27 3.08
N ILE A 453 8.65 -19.81 2.49
CA ILE A 453 8.67 -21.07 1.75
C ILE A 453 9.54 -22.06 2.53
N THR A 454 9.05 -23.29 2.72
CA THR A 454 9.78 -24.33 3.46
C THR A 454 9.62 -25.72 2.88
N ASN A 455 10.56 -26.63 3.15
CA ASN A 455 10.48 -28.02 2.70
C ASN A 455 9.43 -28.82 3.49
N LYS A 456 8.54 -29.52 2.79
CA LYS A 456 7.45 -30.35 3.33
C LYS A 456 7.91 -31.69 3.90
N GLU A 457 9.08 -32.13 3.47
CA GLU A 457 9.65 -33.43 3.79
C GLU A 457 11.16 -33.34 4.05
N LYS A 458 11.70 -34.38 4.67
CA LYS A 458 13.14 -34.53 4.87
C LYS A 458 13.86 -34.51 3.52
N MET A 459 14.92 -33.72 3.42
CA MET A 459 15.71 -33.59 2.20
C MET A 459 17.19 -33.86 2.44
N ASN A 460 17.83 -34.58 1.53
CA ASN A 460 19.29 -34.62 1.44
C ASN A 460 19.75 -33.31 0.77
N PHE A 461 20.46 -32.46 1.51
CA PHE A 461 21.05 -31.22 1.00
C PHE A 461 22.17 -31.49 -0.01
N GLY A 462 22.84 -32.63 0.14
CA GLY A 462 23.89 -33.14 -0.72
C GLY A 462 25.08 -33.67 0.07
N LYS A 463 26.00 -34.33 -0.63
CA LYS A 463 27.24 -34.83 -0.04
C LYS A 463 28.20 -33.70 0.26
N ILE A 464 28.80 -33.74 1.43
CA ILE A 464 29.87 -32.83 1.83
C ILE A 464 31.15 -33.57 2.16
N GLU A 465 32.27 -32.87 1.99
CA GLU A 465 33.57 -33.32 2.46
C GLU A 465 33.74 -32.96 3.95
N ALA A 466 33.75 -33.96 4.81
CA ALA A 466 33.98 -33.82 6.25
C ALA A 466 35.12 -34.77 6.67
N ASN A 467 36.23 -34.22 7.17
CA ASN A 467 37.39 -34.98 7.66
C ASN A 467 37.86 -36.10 6.70
N ASN A 468 38.06 -35.76 5.42
CA ASN A 468 38.46 -36.69 4.34
C ASN A 468 37.46 -37.81 4.03
N THR A 469 36.21 -37.69 4.51
CA THR A 469 35.10 -38.57 4.16
C THR A 469 34.01 -37.80 3.44
N GLN A 470 33.27 -38.48 2.57
CA GLN A 470 32.09 -37.94 1.91
C GLN A 470 30.85 -38.42 2.65
N VAL A 471 30.07 -37.49 3.17
CA VAL A 471 28.90 -37.79 4.00
C VAL A 471 27.69 -37.00 3.50
N ASP A 472 26.51 -37.62 3.59
CA ASP A 472 25.25 -36.94 3.29
C ASP A 472 24.94 -35.89 4.36
N THR A 473 24.51 -34.72 3.91
CA THR A 473 23.95 -33.69 4.79
C THR A 473 22.43 -33.71 4.69
N ILE A 474 21.77 -33.80 5.82
CA ILE A 474 20.32 -33.98 5.91
C ILE A 474 19.70 -32.74 6.53
N ILE A 475 18.58 -32.30 5.96
CA ILE A 475 17.72 -31.25 6.50
C ILE A 475 16.34 -31.88 6.72
N GLU A 476 15.86 -31.89 7.95
CA GLU A 476 14.55 -32.45 8.30
C GLU A 476 13.41 -31.59 7.73
N LYS A 477 12.17 -32.10 7.81
CA LYS A 477 10.98 -31.31 7.44
C LYS A 477 10.97 -29.95 8.17
N ASN A 478 10.55 -28.89 7.47
CA ASN A 478 10.43 -27.51 7.97
C ASN A 478 11.73 -26.77 8.29
N ASN A 479 12.89 -27.37 7.99
CA ASN A 479 14.19 -26.87 8.42
C ASN A 479 14.99 -26.13 7.32
N PHE A 480 14.48 -26.04 6.10
CA PHE A 480 14.95 -25.07 5.11
C PHE A 480 13.88 -23.99 4.95
N GLN A 481 14.25 -22.74 5.11
CA GLN A 481 13.33 -21.61 5.02
C GLN A 481 13.89 -20.54 4.08
N LEU A 482 13.05 -20.11 3.14
CA LEU A 482 13.24 -18.92 2.32
C LEU A 482 12.11 -17.96 2.65
N SER A 483 12.41 -16.80 3.24
CA SER A 483 11.37 -15.91 3.76
C SER A 483 11.66 -14.44 3.55
N ILE A 484 10.65 -13.59 3.75
CA ILE A 484 10.78 -12.15 3.81
C ILE A 484 10.60 -11.71 5.26
N GLN A 485 11.68 -11.22 5.89
CA GLN A 485 11.64 -10.76 7.27
C GLN A 485 12.26 -9.36 7.34
N ASN A 486 11.59 -8.41 7.99
CA ASN A 486 12.07 -7.03 8.14
C ASN A 486 12.52 -6.42 6.79
N ASN A 487 11.72 -6.64 5.74
CA ASN A 487 11.98 -6.14 4.38
C ASN A 487 13.25 -6.70 3.71
N LYS A 488 13.69 -7.89 4.13
CA LYS A 488 14.88 -8.57 3.60
C LYS A 488 14.54 -9.99 3.19
N ILE A 489 15.20 -10.46 2.14
CA ILE A 489 15.15 -11.87 1.74
C ILE A 489 16.06 -12.63 2.70
N ILE A 490 15.55 -13.66 3.35
CA ILE A 490 16.27 -14.47 4.33
C ILE A 490 16.35 -15.91 3.83
N ILE A 491 17.56 -16.47 3.84
CA ILE A 491 17.80 -17.91 3.68
C ILE A 491 18.19 -18.47 5.04
N GLU A 492 17.46 -19.47 5.51
CA GLU A 492 17.68 -20.18 6.77
C GLU A 492 17.77 -21.69 6.54
N ILE A 493 18.81 -22.29 7.12
CA ILE A 493 18.96 -23.75 7.26
C ILE A 493 19.05 -24.02 8.75
N ILE A 494 18.11 -24.79 9.26
CA ILE A 494 17.98 -25.15 10.67
C ILE A 494 18.36 -26.63 10.81
N ASP A 495 19.22 -26.94 11.76
CA ASP A 495 19.59 -28.30 12.13
C ASP A 495 19.99 -29.18 10.94
N ALA A 496 20.86 -28.66 10.06
CA ALA A 496 21.53 -29.50 9.07
C ALA A 496 22.42 -30.51 9.79
N THR A 497 22.23 -31.79 9.51
CA THR A 497 22.93 -32.89 10.18
C THR A 497 23.78 -33.71 9.25
N TRP A 498 24.95 -34.13 9.72
CA TRP A 498 25.82 -35.10 9.06
C TRP A 498 26.74 -35.79 10.07
N GLN A 499 27.34 -36.90 9.67
CA GLN A 499 28.38 -37.55 10.46
C GLN A 499 29.71 -36.80 10.30
N GLN A 500 30.08 -35.97 11.28
CA GLN A 500 31.29 -35.16 11.20
C GLN A 500 32.56 -35.99 11.40
N VAL A 501 32.51 -36.92 12.35
CA VAL A 501 33.50 -37.97 12.57
C VAL A 501 32.76 -39.24 12.98
N LYS A 502 33.45 -40.39 12.94
CA LYS A 502 32.86 -41.67 13.34
C LYS A 502 32.23 -41.57 14.73
N GLY A 503 30.92 -41.84 14.79
CA GLY A 503 30.10 -41.78 16.01
C GLY A 503 29.67 -40.39 16.49
N VAL A 504 29.95 -39.31 15.74
CA VAL A 504 29.54 -37.94 16.10
C VAL A 504 28.71 -37.31 14.99
N THR A 505 27.46 -36.99 15.31
CA THR A 505 26.57 -36.21 14.45
C THR A 505 26.71 -34.72 14.77
N GLY A 506 27.12 -33.94 13.78
CA GLY A 506 27.13 -32.49 13.87
C GLY A 506 25.75 -31.93 13.53
N HIS A 507 25.37 -30.84 14.20
CA HIS A 507 24.14 -30.10 13.95
C HIS A 507 24.50 -28.66 13.64
N PHE A 508 24.00 -28.09 12.54
CA PHE A 508 24.40 -26.75 12.09
C PHE A 508 23.21 -25.91 11.68
N ASN A 509 23.23 -24.63 12.07
CA ASN A 509 22.30 -23.63 11.59
C ASN A 509 23.03 -22.52 10.84
N TYR A 510 22.40 -22.05 9.76
CA TYR A 510 22.83 -20.94 8.93
C TYR A 510 21.68 -19.99 8.69
N ARG A 511 21.96 -18.69 8.77
CA ARG A 511 21.03 -17.63 8.39
C ARG A 511 21.76 -16.51 7.68
N GLN A 512 21.32 -16.15 6.48
CA GLN A 512 21.84 -15.00 5.73
C GLN A 512 20.67 -14.10 5.29
N ALA A 513 20.85 -12.80 5.49
CA ALA A 513 19.94 -11.78 5.01
C ALA A 513 20.47 -11.13 3.73
N TYR A 514 19.55 -10.70 2.86
CA TYR A 514 19.88 -10.01 1.62
C TYR A 514 18.94 -8.82 1.40
N ASN A 515 19.50 -7.74 0.85
CA ASN A 515 18.76 -6.56 0.41
C ASN A 515 18.60 -6.58 -1.11
N LEU A 516 17.38 -6.41 -1.60
CA LEU A 516 17.10 -6.08 -3.00
C LEU A 516 17.20 -4.56 -3.17
N THR A 517 18.07 -4.12 -4.08
CA THR A 517 18.39 -2.70 -4.31
C THR A 517 18.52 -2.40 -5.81
N LEU A 518 18.61 -1.12 -6.17
CA LEU A 518 18.87 -0.68 -7.55
C LEU A 518 20.32 -0.21 -7.72
N LYS A 519 20.91 -0.58 -8.85
CA LYS A 519 22.19 -0.05 -9.32
C LYS A 519 21.99 0.67 -10.65
N LYS A 520 22.48 1.92 -10.74
CA LYS A 520 22.45 2.69 -11.99
C LYS A 520 23.57 2.23 -12.92
N VAL A 521 23.23 1.84 -14.14
CA VAL A 521 24.13 1.36 -15.20
C VAL A 521 23.66 1.98 -16.52
N ASN A 522 24.52 2.73 -17.22
CA ASN A 522 24.17 3.39 -18.50
C ASN A 522 22.84 4.18 -18.46
N ASN A 523 22.60 4.93 -17.38
CA ASN A 523 21.35 5.68 -17.11
C ASN A 523 20.09 4.83 -16.89
N GLU A 524 20.22 3.52 -16.77
CA GLU A 524 19.13 2.61 -16.44
C GLU A 524 19.33 2.02 -15.04
N TYR A 525 18.25 1.83 -14.29
CA TYR A 525 18.32 1.16 -12.99
C TYR A 525 18.15 -0.35 -13.14
N LYS A 526 19.11 -1.11 -12.64
CA LYS A 526 19.15 -2.56 -12.65
C LYS A 526 18.94 -3.11 -11.24
N PRO A 527 18.07 -4.13 -11.04
CA PRO A 527 17.90 -4.76 -9.74
C PRO A 527 19.16 -5.59 -9.40
N ILE A 528 19.67 -5.42 -8.19
CA ILE A 528 20.75 -6.22 -7.64
C ILE A 528 20.40 -6.69 -6.24
N ILE A 529 20.91 -7.86 -5.86
CA ILE A 529 20.75 -8.39 -4.51
C ILE A 529 22.11 -8.44 -3.84
N VAL A 530 22.18 -7.86 -2.64
CA VAL A 530 23.42 -7.75 -1.86
C VAL A 530 23.25 -8.42 -0.50
N GLU A 531 24.29 -9.11 -0.04
CA GLU A 531 24.34 -9.66 1.32
C GLU A 531 24.23 -8.51 2.34
N ASP A 532 23.36 -8.70 3.34
CA ASP A 532 23.16 -7.76 4.44
C ASP A 532 23.95 -8.21 5.67
N GLY A 533 25.22 -7.83 5.69
CA GLY A 533 26.17 -8.29 6.71
C GLY A 533 26.54 -9.77 6.57
N GLU A 534 27.29 -10.26 7.56
CA GLU A 534 27.77 -11.64 7.58
C GLU A 534 26.72 -12.61 8.15
N PRO A 535 26.78 -13.91 7.79
CA PRO A 535 25.78 -14.88 8.21
C PRO A 535 25.81 -15.14 9.73
N ILE A 536 24.66 -15.49 10.29
CA ILE A 536 24.56 -16.03 11.64
C ILE A 536 24.79 -17.53 11.56
N LEU A 537 25.74 -18.03 12.35
CA LEU A 537 26.18 -19.41 12.33
C LEU A 537 25.99 -20.04 13.70
N SER A 538 25.55 -21.29 13.74
CA SER A 538 25.68 -22.05 14.98
C SER A 538 25.89 -23.53 14.73
N TYR A 539 26.52 -24.16 15.71
CA TYR A 539 26.83 -25.57 15.70
C TYR A 539 26.49 -26.20 17.05
N MET A 540 26.05 -27.45 17.03
CA MET A 540 25.72 -28.23 18.21
C MET A 540 26.15 -29.70 18.08
N VAL A 541 26.56 -30.29 19.22
CA VAL A 541 26.79 -31.73 19.41
C VAL A 541 26.33 -32.16 20.81
N THR A 542 26.23 -33.47 21.06
CA THR A 542 26.03 -34.00 22.41
C THR A 542 27.25 -33.76 23.28
N GLU A 543 27.04 -33.59 24.59
CA GLU A 543 28.12 -33.40 25.56
C GLU A 543 29.03 -34.64 25.66
N GLU A 544 28.48 -35.83 25.48
CA GLU A 544 29.24 -37.07 25.41
C GLU A 544 30.22 -37.08 24.23
N ALA A 545 29.74 -36.77 23.02
CA ALA A 545 30.58 -36.66 21.84
C ALA A 545 31.67 -35.59 22.03
N TRP A 546 31.30 -34.45 22.62
CA TRP A 546 32.25 -33.39 22.95
C TRP A 546 33.37 -33.89 23.87
N LYS A 547 33.03 -34.58 24.98
CA LYS A 547 34.02 -35.10 25.93
C LYS A 547 35.01 -36.07 25.27
N LEU A 548 34.53 -36.90 24.34
CA LEU A 548 35.35 -37.93 23.69
C LEU A 548 36.19 -37.40 22.52
N LYS A 549 35.71 -36.36 21.81
CA LYS A 549 36.25 -35.94 20.51
C LYS A 549 36.43 -34.42 20.37
N GLN A 550 36.62 -33.71 21.49
CA GLN A 550 36.67 -32.23 21.54
C GLN A 550 37.50 -31.58 20.42
N ASP A 551 38.76 -31.99 20.25
CA ASP A 551 39.67 -31.36 19.29
C ASP A 551 39.23 -31.59 17.83
N ALA A 552 38.75 -32.80 17.52
CA ALA A 552 38.23 -33.14 16.21
C ALA A 552 36.92 -32.39 15.90
N ILE A 553 36.09 -32.18 16.94
CA ILE A 553 34.86 -31.38 16.81
C ILE A 553 35.21 -29.93 16.54
N ILE A 554 36.06 -29.30 17.36
CA ILE A 554 36.49 -27.91 17.17
C ILE A 554 37.14 -27.69 15.80
N SER A 555 38.02 -28.59 15.37
CA SER A 555 38.66 -28.50 14.05
C SER A 555 37.63 -28.54 12.92
N GLY A 556 36.68 -29.48 12.98
CA GLY A 556 35.62 -29.58 11.97
C GLY A 556 34.67 -28.38 11.97
N VAL A 557 34.29 -27.85 13.15
CA VAL A 557 33.47 -26.62 13.24
C VAL A 557 34.22 -25.42 12.68
N THR A 558 35.52 -25.31 12.99
CA THR A 558 36.38 -24.25 12.43
C THR A 558 36.36 -24.31 10.91
N SER A 559 36.64 -25.48 10.33
CA SER A 559 36.63 -25.70 8.88
C SER A 559 35.28 -25.35 8.24
N ILE A 560 34.16 -25.74 8.87
CA ILE A 560 32.82 -25.45 8.34
C ILE A 560 32.53 -23.96 8.38
N PHE A 561 32.75 -23.30 9.51
CA PHE A 561 32.47 -21.86 9.64
C PHE A 561 33.33 -21.05 8.68
N THR A 562 34.64 -21.36 8.58
CA THR A 562 35.52 -20.70 7.61
C THR A 562 35.07 -20.98 6.18
N SER A 563 34.63 -22.21 5.87
CA SER A 563 34.17 -22.55 4.53
C SER A 563 32.89 -21.84 4.14
N VAL A 564 31.95 -21.62 5.07
CA VAL A 564 30.68 -20.93 4.82
C VAL A 564 30.91 -19.45 4.53
N LEU A 565 31.80 -18.82 5.30
CA LEU A 565 32.18 -17.42 5.08
C LEU A 565 32.87 -17.24 3.71
N LEU A 566 33.82 -18.11 3.37
CA LEU A 566 34.63 -17.98 2.16
C LEU A 566 34.00 -18.59 0.91
N GLY A 567 33.12 -19.57 1.06
CA GLY A 567 32.59 -20.38 -0.04
C GLY A 567 33.54 -21.46 -0.55
N ALA A 568 34.59 -21.83 0.19
CA ALA A 568 35.55 -22.88 -0.19
C ALA A 568 36.21 -23.51 1.05
N ALA A 569 36.72 -24.73 0.92
CA ALA A 569 37.55 -25.33 1.98
C ALA A 569 38.92 -24.63 2.05
N THR A 570 39.32 -24.18 3.24
CA THR A 570 40.62 -23.56 3.49
C THR A 570 41.10 -23.76 4.92
N GLN A 571 42.40 -23.52 5.17
CA GLN A 571 43.04 -23.53 6.48
C GLN A 571 43.46 -22.12 6.97
N TYR A 572 43.09 -21.04 6.25
CA TYR A 572 43.41 -19.67 6.67
C TYR A 572 42.95 -19.39 8.11
N GLY A 573 43.86 -18.87 8.93
CA GLY A 573 43.56 -18.44 10.31
C GLY A 573 43.13 -19.56 11.28
N ALA A 574 43.21 -20.84 10.91
CA ALA A 574 42.59 -21.95 11.63
C ALA A 574 42.94 -22.00 13.13
N ASN A 575 44.19 -21.75 13.51
CA ASN A 575 44.62 -21.76 14.91
C ASN A 575 44.03 -20.60 15.74
N LYS A 576 43.94 -19.39 15.15
CA LYS A 576 43.35 -18.21 15.80
C LYS A 576 41.84 -18.40 15.98
N PHE A 577 41.19 -18.99 14.98
CA PHE A 577 39.75 -19.24 15.00
C PHE A 577 39.35 -20.37 15.91
N SER A 578 40.10 -21.46 15.93
CA SER A 578 39.88 -22.54 16.88
C SER A 578 39.82 -22.00 18.32
N LYS A 579 40.77 -21.12 18.71
CA LYS A 579 40.75 -20.44 20.02
C LYS A 579 39.53 -19.53 20.21
N PHE A 580 39.17 -18.75 19.18
CA PHE A 580 37.98 -17.90 19.25
C PHE A 580 36.70 -18.72 19.41
N LEU A 581 36.52 -19.81 18.65
CA LEU A 581 35.36 -20.69 18.73
C LEU A 581 35.29 -21.42 20.07
N GLN A 582 36.44 -21.84 20.62
CA GLN A 582 36.53 -22.38 21.98
C GLN A 582 35.99 -21.38 23.02
N SER A 583 36.28 -20.07 22.88
CA SER A 583 35.74 -19.04 23.77
C SER A 583 34.21 -18.87 23.69
N LYS A 584 33.59 -19.39 22.62
CA LYS A 584 32.13 -19.33 22.38
C LYS A 584 31.39 -20.59 22.78
N VAL A 585 32.12 -21.60 23.27
CA VAL A 585 31.53 -22.88 23.70
C VAL A 585 30.60 -22.65 24.89
N LYS A 586 29.35 -23.08 24.76
CA LYS A 586 28.36 -23.14 25.84
C LYS A 586 27.86 -24.56 26.02
N LYS A 587 27.90 -25.06 27.25
CA LYS A 587 27.36 -26.37 27.65
C LYS A 587 26.03 -26.17 28.36
N SER A 588 24.97 -26.82 27.88
CA SER A 588 23.64 -26.75 28.49
C SER A 588 22.82 -27.96 28.04
N ASN A 589 21.99 -28.52 28.93
CA ASN A 589 21.04 -29.61 28.61
C ASN A 589 21.67 -30.78 27.83
N ASN A 590 22.80 -31.31 28.32
CA ASN A 590 23.57 -32.40 27.68
C ASN A 590 24.05 -32.12 26.25
N LYS A 591 24.13 -30.84 25.87
CA LYS A 591 24.56 -30.39 24.54
C LYS A 591 25.67 -29.36 24.68
N VAL A 592 26.58 -29.35 23.70
CA VAL A 592 27.59 -28.31 23.53
C VAL A 592 27.25 -27.52 22.28
N SER A 593 27.25 -26.20 22.40
CA SER A 593 26.90 -25.29 21.31
C SER A 593 27.94 -24.20 21.13
N ILE A 594 28.12 -23.79 19.87
CA ILE A 594 28.92 -22.64 19.45
C ILE A 594 27.99 -21.79 18.60
N LYS A 595 27.83 -20.51 18.94
CA LYS A 595 26.95 -19.58 18.21
C LYS A 595 27.73 -18.32 17.88
N LEU A 596 27.59 -17.86 16.64
CA LEU A 596 28.13 -16.60 16.14
C LEU A 596 26.99 -15.75 15.60
N ASN A 597 26.83 -14.56 16.16
CA ASN A 597 26.01 -13.52 15.54
C ASN A 597 26.75 -12.89 14.33
N SER A 598 26.06 -12.03 13.58
CA SER A 598 26.63 -11.40 12.38
C SER A 598 27.92 -10.61 12.66
N SER A 599 28.00 -9.88 13.78
CA SER A 599 29.22 -9.15 14.17
C SER A 599 30.39 -10.07 14.51
N GLU A 600 30.13 -11.23 15.12
CA GLU A 600 31.16 -12.24 15.43
C GLU A 600 31.62 -12.99 14.17
N SER A 601 30.71 -13.27 13.24
CA SER A 601 31.06 -13.78 11.90
C SER A 601 31.89 -12.77 11.12
N LYS A 602 31.55 -11.47 11.21
CA LYS A 602 32.36 -10.38 10.66
C LYS A 602 33.73 -10.29 11.30
N TYR A 603 33.83 -10.42 12.61
CA TYR A 603 35.12 -10.49 13.29
C TYR A 603 35.96 -11.65 12.75
N LEU A 604 35.37 -12.83 12.52
CA LEU A 604 36.08 -13.93 11.88
C LEU A 604 36.55 -13.55 10.48
N TRP A 605 35.65 -13.09 9.62
CA TRP A 605 35.95 -12.66 8.25
C TRP A 605 37.11 -11.67 8.18
N ASP A 606 37.03 -10.58 8.95
CA ASP A 606 38.02 -9.51 8.98
C ASP A 606 39.39 -9.98 9.51
N ASN A 607 39.46 -11.13 10.20
CA ASN A 607 40.69 -11.70 10.78
C ASN A 607 41.20 -12.95 10.04
N MET A 608 40.65 -13.29 8.87
CA MET A 608 41.11 -14.43 8.06
C MET A 608 42.39 -14.15 7.27
N ASP A 609 42.78 -12.89 7.12
CA ASP A 609 43.92 -12.46 6.30
C ASP A 609 43.93 -13.10 4.90
N VAL A 610 42.73 -13.32 4.31
CA VAL A 610 42.61 -13.97 3.01
C VAL A 610 43.04 -13.03 1.91
N ASP A 611 43.94 -13.50 1.04
CA ASP A 611 44.31 -12.80 -0.17
C ASP A 611 43.06 -12.46 -1.03
N PRO A 612 42.85 -11.17 -1.38
CA PRO A 612 41.75 -10.75 -2.24
C PRO A 612 41.70 -11.47 -3.59
N THR A 613 42.85 -11.89 -4.12
CA THR A 613 42.92 -12.62 -5.40
C THR A 613 42.36 -14.04 -5.24
N TYR A 614 42.73 -14.74 -4.17
CA TYR A 614 42.10 -16.00 -3.77
C TYR A 614 40.58 -15.86 -3.61
N LEU A 615 40.10 -14.84 -2.88
CA LEU A 615 38.66 -14.59 -2.71
C LEU A 615 37.93 -14.40 -4.05
N LYS A 616 38.52 -13.61 -4.95
CA LYS A 616 37.99 -13.42 -6.30
C LYS A 616 37.92 -14.74 -7.06
N ASN A 617 38.96 -15.57 -6.99
CA ASN A 617 38.99 -16.88 -7.64
C ASN A 617 37.95 -17.84 -7.06
N VAL A 618 37.71 -17.83 -5.75
CA VAL A 618 36.65 -18.62 -5.11
C VAL A 618 35.26 -18.18 -5.58
N LYS A 619 35.00 -16.87 -5.63
CA LYS A 619 33.74 -16.33 -6.18
C LYS A 619 33.54 -16.77 -7.63
N ILE A 620 34.56 -16.64 -8.49
CA ILE A 620 34.52 -17.10 -9.88
C ILE A 620 34.23 -18.60 -9.96
N LYS A 621 34.90 -19.43 -9.14
CA LYS A 621 34.70 -20.87 -9.12
C LYS A 621 33.26 -21.23 -8.74
N ASN A 622 32.72 -20.62 -7.69
CA ASN A 622 31.37 -20.89 -7.21
C ASN A 622 30.31 -20.44 -8.22
N SER A 623 30.51 -19.30 -8.87
CA SER A 623 29.62 -18.84 -9.92
C SER A 623 29.68 -19.72 -11.18
N LYS A 624 30.87 -20.21 -11.57
CA LYS A 624 31.01 -21.19 -12.67
C LYS A 624 30.31 -22.51 -12.35
N GLU A 625 30.44 -23.00 -11.12
CA GLU A 625 29.71 -24.20 -10.68
C GLU A 625 28.20 -23.99 -10.75
N ALA A 626 27.70 -22.87 -10.21
CA ALA A 626 26.30 -22.49 -10.30
C ALA A 626 25.82 -22.42 -11.76
N TRP A 627 26.63 -21.83 -12.64
CA TRP A 627 26.38 -21.74 -14.06
C TRP A 627 26.27 -23.12 -14.72
N THR A 628 27.21 -24.04 -14.43
CA THR A 628 27.22 -25.40 -15.01
C THR A 628 26.06 -26.26 -14.49
N GLU A 629 25.67 -26.13 -13.22
CA GLU A 629 24.53 -26.88 -12.68
C GLU A 629 23.21 -26.56 -13.43
N LEU A 630 23.09 -25.36 -14.00
CA LEU A 630 21.93 -24.96 -14.81
C LEU A 630 21.84 -25.69 -16.16
N ASP A 631 22.89 -26.37 -16.63
CA ASP A 631 22.81 -27.26 -17.81
C ASP A 631 21.81 -28.41 -17.61
N ASN A 632 21.52 -28.74 -16.35
CA ASN A 632 20.59 -29.79 -15.98
C ASN A 632 19.11 -29.34 -15.97
N MET A 633 18.86 -28.05 -16.16
CA MET A 633 17.54 -27.44 -16.10
C MET A 633 16.90 -27.42 -17.49
N SER A 634 15.62 -27.78 -17.57
CA SER A 634 14.84 -27.67 -18.80
C SER A 634 14.51 -26.22 -19.13
N LEU A 635 14.06 -25.96 -20.37
CA LEU A 635 13.77 -24.61 -20.86
C LEU A 635 12.74 -23.86 -20.00
N ASN A 636 11.77 -24.57 -19.43
CA ASN A 636 10.76 -24.02 -18.52
C ASN A 636 11.23 -23.91 -17.05
N GLY A 637 12.52 -24.11 -16.77
CA GLY A 637 13.09 -23.98 -15.45
C GLY A 637 13.02 -25.21 -14.55
N SER A 638 12.34 -26.29 -14.95
CA SER A 638 12.27 -27.50 -14.12
C SER A 638 13.59 -28.28 -14.13
N THR A 639 13.89 -29.05 -13.08
CA THR A 639 15.04 -29.96 -13.07
C THR A 639 14.57 -31.34 -12.62
N SER A 640 14.93 -32.38 -13.36
CA SER A 640 14.51 -33.75 -13.05
C SER A 640 15.10 -34.24 -11.72
N SER A 641 14.38 -35.10 -11.00
CA SER A 641 14.86 -35.70 -9.75
C SER A 641 16.20 -36.42 -9.92
N GLN A 642 16.44 -37.03 -11.08
CA GLN A 642 17.71 -37.69 -11.40
C GLN A 642 18.88 -36.70 -11.49
N ASN A 643 18.68 -35.58 -12.18
CA ASN A 643 19.70 -34.55 -12.27
C ASN A 643 19.98 -33.88 -10.92
N ILE A 644 18.93 -33.64 -10.13
CA ILE A 644 19.07 -33.15 -8.74
C ILE A 644 19.90 -34.15 -7.91
N LEU A 645 19.64 -35.45 -8.05
CA LEU A 645 20.40 -36.48 -7.35
C LEU A 645 21.88 -36.51 -7.77
N LEU A 646 22.19 -36.31 -9.05
CA LEU A 646 23.58 -36.20 -9.53
C LEU A 646 24.31 -35.00 -8.89
N MET A 647 23.65 -33.83 -8.82
CA MET A 647 24.20 -32.64 -8.17
C MET A 647 24.41 -32.84 -6.66
N LYS A 648 23.51 -33.58 -6.00
CA LYS A 648 23.63 -33.94 -4.58
C LYS A 648 24.76 -34.92 -4.32
N ASN A 649 24.95 -35.90 -5.19
CA ASN A 649 26.00 -36.91 -5.06
C ASN A 649 27.41 -36.37 -5.35
N THR A 650 27.52 -35.22 -6.01
CA THR A 650 28.80 -34.54 -6.21
C THR A 650 29.24 -33.90 -4.89
N ALA A 651 30.25 -34.49 -4.23
CA ALA A 651 30.76 -34.01 -2.95
C ALA A 651 31.42 -32.63 -3.10
N LYS A 652 31.08 -31.71 -2.18
CA LYS A 652 31.55 -30.31 -2.16
C LYS A 652 31.83 -29.89 -0.72
N PRO A 653 32.74 -28.94 -0.46
CA PRO A 653 32.78 -28.25 0.83
C PRO A 653 31.39 -27.68 1.16
N PHE A 654 30.95 -27.82 2.42
CA PHE A 654 29.61 -27.40 2.83
C PHE A 654 29.34 -25.91 2.50
N GLY A 655 30.30 -25.03 2.78
CA GLY A 655 30.19 -23.62 2.43
C GLY A 655 30.15 -23.32 0.93
N GLN A 656 30.85 -24.10 0.10
CA GLN A 656 30.73 -24.00 -1.37
C GLN A 656 29.30 -24.31 -1.80
N ARG A 657 28.68 -25.38 -1.26
CA ARG A 657 27.30 -25.76 -1.58
C ARG A 657 26.30 -24.65 -1.21
N ILE A 658 26.46 -24.02 -0.04
CA ILE A 658 25.65 -22.87 0.37
C ILE A 658 25.82 -21.69 -0.59
N LYS A 659 27.05 -21.34 -0.97
CA LYS A 659 27.30 -20.20 -1.85
C LYS A 659 26.79 -20.44 -3.28
N VAL A 660 26.94 -21.65 -3.82
CA VAL A 660 26.37 -22.03 -5.13
C VAL A 660 24.84 -21.94 -5.10
N LEU A 661 24.20 -22.45 -4.04
CA LEU A 661 22.76 -22.31 -3.83
C LEU A 661 22.34 -20.84 -3.79
N GLY A 662 23.03 -20.02 -3.01
CA GLY A 662 22.76 -18.59 -2.89
C GLY A 662 22.87 -17.87 -4.24
N ILE A 663 23.94 -18.12 -5.00
CA ILE A 663 24.14 -17.51 -6.33
C ILE A 663 22.95 -17.81 -7.26
N LYS A 664 22.51 -19.07 -7.34
CA LYS A 664 21.38 -19.45 -8.20
C LYS A 664 20.06 -18.86 -7.70
N LEU A 665 19.84 -18.86 -6.38
CA LEU A 665 18.64 -18.26 -5.78
C LEU A 665 18.52 -16.79 -6.15
N LEU A 666 19.60 -16.01 -5.94
CA LEU A 666 19.61 -14.58 -6.24
C LEU A 666 19.46 -14.31 -7.74
N ALA A 667 20.05 -15.15 -8.59
CA ALA A 667 19.86 -15.06 -10.03
C ALA A 667 18.39 -15.29 -10.43
N GLY A 668 17.70 -16.26 -9.82
CA GLY A 668 16.29 -16.50 -10.06
C GLY A 668 15.39 -15.35 -9.63
N VAL A 669 15.66 -14.73 -8.48
CA VAL A 669 14.93 -13.52 -8.05
C VAL A 669 15.14 -12.35 -9.03
N ILE A 670 16.35 -12.17 -9.55
CA ILE A 670 16.64 -11.13 -10.55
C ILE A 670 15.96 -11.45 -11.90
N ALA A 671 15.87 -12.73 -12.27
CA ALA A 671 15.24 -13.15 -13.52
C ALA A 671 13.74 -12.78 -13.59
N SER A 672 13.05 -12.74 -12.46
CA SER A 672 11.63 -12.35 -12.36
C SER A 672 11.33 -10.90 -12.77
N PHE A 673 12.35 -10.05 -12.96
CA PHE A 673 12.17 -8.66 -13.39
C PHE A 673 12.00 -8.46 -14.90
N GLY A 674 12.31 -9.45 -15.74
CA GLY A 674 12.30 -9.20 -17.19
C GLY A 674 13.40 -9.92 -17.92
N TYR A 675 13.05 -10.69 -18.94
CA TYR A 675 13.98 -11.07 -20.01
C TYR A 675 13.25 -11.05 -21.34
N SER A 676 14.01 -11.10 -22.45
CA SER A 676 13.43 -11.09 -23.79
C SER A 676 12.42 -12.22 -23.96
N LEU A 677 11.25 -11.90 -24.50
CA LEU A 677 10.16 -12.83 -24.75
C LEU A 677 10.67 -14.07 -25.51
N GLY A 678 10.42 -15.26 -24.97
CA GLY A 678 10.90 -16.54 -25.51
C GLY A 678 12.31 -16.97 -25.05
N ALA A 679 12.99 -16.21 -24.19
CA ALA A 679 14.24 -16.64 -23.58
C ALA A 679 14.01 -17.83 -22.64
N ALA A 680 14.88 -18.84 -22.74
CA ALA A 680 14.84 -19.98 -21.84
C ALA A 680 15.41 -19.59 -20.46
N LEU A 681 14.71 -19.93 -19.38
CA LEU A 681 15.12 -19.58 -18.01
C LEU A 681 16.58 -19.97 -17.69
N PRO A 682 17.09 -21.16 -18.07
CA PRO A 682 18.49 -21.50 -17.80
C PRO A 682 19.50 -20.54 -18.44
N SER A 683 19.21 -20.05 -19.65
CA SER A 683 20.08 -19.08 -20.35
C SER A 683 20.09 -17.75 -19.62
N VAL A 684 18.90 -17.29 -19.22
CA VAL A 684 18.71 -16.07 -18.44
C VAL A 684 19.50 -16.11 -17.13
N LEU A 685 19.34 -17.18 -16.35
CA LEU A 685 20.04 -17.36 -15.08
C LEU A 685 21.56 -17.34 -15.27
N LYS A 686 22.05 -18.00 -16.32
CA LYS A 686 23.46 -18.03 -16.70
C LYS A 686 24.01 -16.65 -17.03
N ASP A 687 23.26 -15.82 -17.74
CA ASP A 687 23.66 -14.46 -18.07
C ASP A 687 23.74 -13.58 -16.81
N ILE A 688 22.77 -13.69 -15.90
CA ILE A 688 22.79 -12.97 -14.60
C ILE A 688 24.00 -13.39 -13.76
N ILE A 689 24.28 -14.70 -13.70
CA ILE A 689 25.45 -15.20 -12.95
C ILE A 689 26.74 -14.67 -13.55
N ASN A 690 26.88 -14.70 -14.88
CA ASN A 690 28.05 -14.16 -15.59
C ASN A 690 28.20 -12.64 -15.41
N ALA A 691 27.09 -11.89 -15.43
CA ALA A 691 27.05 -10.45 -15.17
C ALA A 691 27.69 -10.13 -13.82
N ASN A 692 27.30 -10.87 -12.78
CA ASN A 692 27.81 -10.68 -11.43
C ASN A 692 29.31 -11.04 -11.32
N ILE A 693 29.78 -12.08 -12.05
CA ILE A 693 31.20 -12.43 -12.10
C ILE A 693 32.02 -11.30 -12.73
N ASN A 694 31.56 -10.78 -13.87
CA ASN A 694 32.32 -9.83 -14.70
C ASN A 694 32.08 -8.37 -14.29
N ASN A 695 31.19 -8.12 -13.32
CA ASN A 695 30.63 -6.79 -13.03
C ASN A 695 30.01 -6.10 -14.25
N ASP A 696 29.53 -6.89 -15.21
CA ASP A 696 28.86 -6.40 -16.42
C ASP A 696 27.34 -6.48 -16.24
N PHE A 697 26.79 -5.45 -15.60
CA PHE A 697 25.37 -5.39 -15.25
C PHE A 697 24.47 -4.89 -16.38
N ASN A 698 25.02 -4.67 -17.59
CA ASN A 698 24.24 -4.21 -18.75
C ASN A 698 23.22 -5.25 -19.20
N VAL A 699 23.54 -6.53 -19.02
CA VAL A 699 22.69 -7.67 -19.42
C VAL A 699 21.55 -7.96 -18.44
N LEU A 700 21.52 -7.29 -17.29
CA LEU A 700 20.44 -7.45 -16.32
C LEU A 700 19.15 -6.77 -16.82
N PRO A 701 17.98 -7.25 -16.38
CA PRO A 701 16.70 -6.59 -16.64
C PRO A 701 16.72 -5.13 -16.21
N GLY A 702 16.10 -4.27 -17.00
CA GLY A 702 15.73 -2.94 -16.54
C GLY A 702 14.55 -2.98 -15.60
N VAL A 703 14.66 -2.33 -14.44
CA VAL A 703 13.46 -2.13 -13.59
C VAL A 703 12.38 -1.31 -14.30
N GLN A 704 12.78 -0.49 -15.28
CA GLN A 704 11.86 0.28 -16.12
C GLN A 704 10.98 -0.63 -17.00
N ALA A 705 11.55 -1.69 -17.58
CA ALA A 705 10.79 -2.64 -18.38
C ALA A 705 9.78 -3.39 -17.51
N PHE A 706 10.20 -3.81 -16.31
CA PHE A 706 9.29 -4.41 -15.32
C PHE A 706 8.14 -3.47 -14.93
N ALA A 707 8.42 -2.19 -14.73
CA ALA A 707 7.39 -1.20 -14.41
C ALA A 707 6.38 -1.00 -15.55
N GLN A 708 6.78 -1.21 -16.80
CA GLN A 708 5.86 -1.19 -17.95
C GLN A 708 4.91 -2.38 -17.93
N GLU A 709 5.38 -3.58 -17.55
CA GLU A 709 4.51 -4.76 -17.36
C GLU A 709 3.47 -4.53 -16.25
N CYS A 710 3.88 -3.84 -15.17
CA CYS A 710 3.04 -3.49 -14.03
C CYS A 710 1.91 -2.49 -14.38
N LEU A 711 2.24 -1.47 -15.18
CA LEU A 711 1.33 -0.34 -15.45
C LEU A 711 0.63 -0.43 -16.80
N GLY A 712 1.01 -1.37 -17.66
CA GLY A 712 0.46 -1.49 -19.02
C GLY A 712 -1.07 -1.58 -19.04
N ALA A 713 -1.65 -2.35 -18.13
CA ALA A 713 -3.10 -2.54 -18.00
C ALA A 713 -3.77 -1.55 -17.03
N VAL A 714 -3.01 -0.67 -16.36
CA VAL A 714 -3.51 0.33 -15.38
C VAL A 714 -2.89 1.69 -15.70
N GLN A 715 -3.60 2.50 -16.47
CA GLN A 715 -3.08 3.75 -17.05
C GLN A 715 -3.71 5.00 -16.43
N TRP A 716 -2.89 6.06 -16.34
CA TRP A 716 -3.35 7.41 -16.02
C TRP A 716 -3.72 8.18 -17.30
N PRO A 717 -4.63 9.17 -17.24
CA PRO A 717 -5.21 9.79 -18.43
C PRO A 717 -4.26 10.55 -19.37
N ASP A 718 -3.09 10.96 -18.90
CA ASP A 718 -2.14 11.70 -19.71
C ASP A 718 -1.16 10.81 -20.49
N ASN A 719 -1.38 9.49 -20.51
CA ASN A 719 -0.50 8.47 -21.11
C ASN A 719 0.96 8.60 -20.65
N SER A 720 1.15 9.05 -19.41
CA SER A 720 2.47 9.17 -18.81
C SER A 720 3.01 7.82 -18.37
N GLU A 721 4.32 7.64 -18.54
CA GLU A 721 5.02 6.47 -18.02
C GLU A 721 5.68 6.79 -16.68
N LEU A 722 5.60 5.84 -15.75
CA LEU A 722 6.38 5.89 -14.52
C LEU A 722 7.86 5.67 -14.84
N LYS A 723 8.69 6.70 -14.72
CA LYS A 723 10.15 6.55 -14.73
C LYS A 723 10.67 6.25 -13.34
N VAL A 724 11.03 4.99 -13.12
CA VAL A 724 11.45 4.47 -11.81
C VAL A 724 12.83 5.01 -11.43
N ASP A 725 12.94 5.61 -10.25
CA ASP A 725 14.20 6.04 -9.63
C ASP A 725 14.44 5.41 -8.25
N PHE A 726 13.44 4.71 -7.72
CA PHE A 726 13.50 4.01 -6.45
C PHE A 726 12.78 2.67 -6.54
N ALA A 727 13.41 1.62 -6.00
CA ALA A 727 12.75 0.35 -5.73
C ALA A 727 13.29 -0.29 -4.45
N ALA A 728 12.40 -0.78 -3.60
CA ALA A 728 12.79 -1.49 -2.38
C ALA A 728 11.66 -2.37 -1.82
N LEU A 729 12.04 -3.36 -1.03
CA LEU A 729 11.15 -4.03 -0.09
C LEU A 729 10.92 -3.10 1.11
N GLN A 730 9.66 -2.79 1.43
CA GLN A 730 9.28 -1.93 2.55
C GLN A 730 7.84 -2.23 3.05
N GLY A 731 7.53 -3.49 3.34
CA GLY A 731 6.17 -4.00 3.60
C GLY A 731 5.40 -4.37 2.34
N VAL A 732 5.80 -3.77 1.23
CA VAL A 732 5.44 -4.09 -0.16
C VAL A 732 6.72 -4.03 -1.01
N TYR A 733 6.71 -4.60 -2.21
CA TYR A 733 7.73 -4.24 -3.20
C TYR A 733 7.30 -2.95 -3.90
N LEU A 734 7.98 -1.86 -3.56
CA LEU A 734 7.59 -0.50 -3.95
C LEU A 734 8.48 0.00 -5.08
N LEU A 735 7.88 0.34 -6.21
CA LEU A 735 8.47 1.11 -7.31
C LEU A 735 8.00 2.56 -7.21
N ARG A 736 8.93 3.53 -7.26
CA ARG A 736 8.60 4.96 -7.23
C ARG A 736 9.38 5.73 -8.27
N GLY A 737 8.80 6.85 -8.68
CA GLY A 737 9.39 7.68 -9.72
C GLY A 737 8.52 8.86 -10.14
N ASN A 738 8.83 9.39 -11.31
CA ASN A 738 8.12 10.54 -11.88
C ASN A 738 7.38 10.14 -13.14
N LEU A 739 6.25 10.81 -13.39
CA LEU A 739 5.50 10.62 -14.62
C LEU A 739 6.17 11.40 -15.74
N VAL A 740 6.47 10.71 -16.85
CA VAL A 740 7.05 11.33 -18.04
C VAL A 740 6.16 11.04 -19.24
N LYS A 741 5.81 12.10 -19.97
CA LYS A 741 4.96 12.00 -21.16
C LYS A 741 5.66 11.22 -22.28
N ASN A 742 4.91 10.31 -22.88
CA ASN A 742 5.32 9.66 -24.12
C ASN A 742 5.14 10.61 -25.31
N ASN A 743 6.20 11.34 -25.66
CA ASN A 743 6.23 12.19 -26.86
C ASN A 743 6.24 11.40 -28.19
N THR A 744 6.06 10.08 -28.16
CA THR A 744 6.18 9.18 -29.31
C THR A 744 4.88 8.93 -30.07
N LEU A 745 3.73 9.46 -29.61
CA LEU A 745 2.44 9.31 -30.30
C LEU A 745 2.03 10.50 -31.18
N ASP A 746 2.70 11.66 -31.11
CA ASP A 746 2.41 12.84 -31.95
C ASP A 746 3.03 12.78 -33.36
N LYS A 747 3.41 11.59 -33.83
CA LYS A 747 3.80 11.33 -35.22
C LYS A 747 2.92 10.24 -35.83
N LYS A 748 1.65 10.55 -36.07
CA LYS A 748 0.85 9.92 -37.13
C LYS A 748 -0.01 10.95 -37.84
#